data_AF-A0A1V2NPI9-F1
#
_entry.id   AF-A0A1V2NPI9-F1
#
_cell.length_a   1.000
_cell.length_b   1.000
_cell.length_c   1.000
_cell.angle_alpha   90.00
_cell.angle_beta   90.00
_cell.angle_gamma   90.00
#
_symmetry.space_group_name_H-M   'P 1'
#
loop_
_entity.id
_entity.type
_entity.pdbx_description
1 polymer ?
#
loop_
_entity_poly.entity_id
_entity_poly.type
_entity_poly.pdbx_seq_one_letter_code
_entity_poly.pdbx_strand_id
1 'polypeptide(L)'
;MPVPSALILRHVEDLYGDLEVPAEVIARLSRHDRWPDVLPKLGDLPPEGRDIVTGFRALTPALRGQLLALALQRDAGVLALDPATATASGFVDVERGGLITWNSDVHRLSVLAGAEREDHLLAAEACSTSPSGRHGGALHLLLAGEPVESTELGAAAEFFVASDRPSWAMACLVRAGEAAPTPDYAAMYASTAANVAAFEGDFTEAERVLQYFTLSDTRVLIRESAPTRALRQAIVDNNTGAARATIAARLEQRDLTPTAVGEALSVYALANMIDGDPTAWGDFLGACSAATVDLHPSIAAITATIGAPNAVLEAHLDPAPGDDKRGWVQLAGCVASVVLAYRDMRLASISSSAELARRSGNRLIRTVAATWLSVMLAHNQHWEMLESVTALAIETTRIVPAPLMRLNAEALIALRDAFRGETESARVRLDRVRADPVLRRAYRLRLVLDSVEVLIEGPQGNYEHALALLSTREPDILDLTVGPCGPVELFDFVDYAILLGQIEDAAARVELTREILPPYGSERAAFVLSACDAAIAVRTSLAPAEALLARSQAVPFVYEAARLRLVYAERLRRLGRTAEARRHLHRVEIDLKSVDAGAWLERVRRELRACQRDVVVRVAELTEQEARIAELAAGGLSNKEIGHQLYLSPRTVGGHLYKVFPKLGITTRAQLRDALAAHAAGNDAQP
;
A
#
# COMPACT_ATOMS: atom_id res chain seq x y z
N MET A 1 2.24 17.18 -27.75
CA MET A 1 3.49 16.44 -28.05
C MET A 1 3.46 15.15 -27.25
N PRO A 2 3.98 14.01 -27.74
CA PRO A 2 4.10 12.83 -26.91
C PRO A 2 5.00 13.16 -25.71
N VAL A 3 4.54 12.78 -24.52
CA VAL A 3 5.30 12.94 -23.28
C VAL A 3 6.48 11.95 -23.34
N PRO A 4 7.69 12.33 -22.92
CA PRO A 4 8.82 11.39 -22.83
C PRO A 4 8.43 10.16 -22.01
N SER A 5 8.94 9.00 -22.41
CA SER A 5 8.70 7.74 -21.71
C SER A 5 9.32 7.78 -20.30
N ALA A 6 8.92 6.85 -19.43
CA ALA A 6 9.39 6.80 -18.05
C ALA A 6 10.91 6.55 -17.96
N LEU A 7 11.45 5.71 -18.83
CA LEU A 7 12.89 5.45 -18.95
C LEU A 7 13.67 6.66 -19.46
N ILE A 8 13.09 7.41 -20.41
CA ILE A 8 13.69 8.66 -20.89
C ILE A 8 13.75 9.68 -19.75
N LEU A 9 12.66 9.86 -19.00
CA LEU A 9 12.62 10.76 -17.85
C LEU A 9 13.67 10.37 -16.80
N ARG A 10 13.77 9.07 -16.48
CA ARG A 10 14.79 8.56 -15.55
C ARG A 10 16.21 8.82 -16.05
N HIS A 11 16.47 8.59 -17.34
CA HIS A 11 17.77 8.87 -17.92
C HIS A 11 18.16 10.35 -17.80
N VAL A 12 17.19 11.24 -18.01
CA VAL A 12 17.40 12.67 -17.86
C VAL A 12 17.62 13.05 -16.39
N GLU A 13 16.87 12.48 -15.46
CA GLU A 13 17.09 12.66 -14.00
C GLU A 13 18.49 12.19 -13.59
N ASP A 14 18.97 11.04 -14.10
CA ASP A 14 20.33 10.54 -13.88
C ASP A 14 21.40 11.50 -14.45
N LEU A 15 21.15 12.04 -15.63
CA LEU A 15 22.07 12.94 -16.32
C LEU A 15 22.11 14.33 -15.68
N TYR A 16 20.97 14.93 -15.36
CA TYR A 16 20.90 16.32 -14.89
C TYR A 16 20.97 16.43 -13.36
N GLY A 17 20.81 15.33 -12.63
CA GLY A 17 20.91 15.33 -11.18
C GLY A 17 19.85 16.24 -10.55
N ASP A 18 20.28 17.19 -9.73
CA ASP A 18 19.38 18.12 -9.05
C ASP A 18 19.07 19.37 -9.90
N LEU A 19 19.61 19.46 -11.11
CA LEU A 19 19.34 20.56 -12.04
C LEU A 19 18.00 20.39 -12.75
N GLU A 20 17.30 21.50 -12.95
CA GLU A 20 16.13 21.52 -13.83
C GLU A 20 16.54 21.17 -15.27
N VAL A 21 15.76 20.28 -15.88
CA VAL A 21 15.98 19.84 -17.26
C VAL A 21 15.63 20.98 -18.22
N PRO A 22 16.55 21.39 -19.11
CA PRO A 22 16.28 22.42 -20.11
C PRO A 22 15.09 22.07 -21.01
N ALA A 23 14.28 23.07 -21.36
CA ALA A 23 13.10 22.88 -22.20
C ALA A 23 13.47 22.33 -23.60
N GLU A 24 14.65 22.68 -24.10
CA GLU A 24 15.21 22.20 -25.37
C GLU A 24 15.48 20.68 -25.34
N VAL A 25 15.91 20.15 -24.20
CA VAL A 25 16.14 18.71 -24.00
C VAL A 25 14.80 17.99 -24.02
N ILE A 26 13.81 18.47 -23.26
CA ILE A 26 12.45 17.91 -23.24
C ILE A 26 11.86 17.92 -24.67
N ALA A 27 11.97 19.05 -25.37
CA ALA A 27 11.48 19.19 -26.74
C ALA A 27 12.19 18.25 -27.73
N ARG A 28 13.50 18.00 -27.56
CA ARG A 28 14.27 17.06 -28.37
C ARG A 28 13.81 15.61 -28.14
N LEU A 29 13.64 15.23 -26.87
CA LEU A 29 13.25 13.88 -26.47
C LEU A 29 11.82 13.53 -26.85
N SER A 30 10.90 14.51 -26.81
CA SER A 30 9.54 14.35 -27.31
C SER A 30 9.44 14.19 -28.83
N ARG A 31 10.53 14.39 -29.60
CA ARG A 31 10.50 14.39 -31.07
C ARG A 31 11.24 13.21 -31.71
N HIS A 32 12.13 12.54 -31.00
CA HIS A 32 12.98 11.51 -31.59
C HIS A 32 12.50 10.10 -31.24
N ASP A 33 12.46 9.25 -32.27
CA ASP A 33 12.16 7.81 -32.18
C ASP A 33 13.42 6.95 -31.91
N ARG A 34 14.54 7.56 -31.48
CA ARG A 34 15.85 6.87 -31.39
C ARG A 34 16.47 6.97 -29.99
N TRP A 35 16.41 5.86 -29.28
CA TRP A 35 17.28 5.58 -28.15
C TRP A 35 18.72 5.35 -28.66
N PRO A 36 19.79 5.99 -28.14
CA PRO A 36 19.86 6.98 -27.07
C PRO A 36 20.50 8.30 -27.56
N ASP A 37 19.78 9.16 -28.29
CA ASP A 37 20.25 10.55 -28.54
C ASP A 37 20.06 11.46 -27.30
N VAL A 38 20.29 10.91 -26.10
CA VAL A 38 19.85 11.48 -24.81
C VAL A 38 20.97 12.25 -24.09
N LEU A 39 22.21 12.20 -24.60
CA LEU A 39 23.32 12.94 -24.00
C LEU A 39 23.11 14.46 -24.06
N PRO A 40 23.62 15.22 -23.07
CA PRO A 40 23.58 16.66 -23.08
C PRO A 40 24.38 17.21 -24.28
N LYS A 41 23.85 18.23 -24.94
CA LYS A 41 24.53 19.00 -25.98
C LYS A 41 24.97 20.34 -25.42
N LEU A 42 25.95 20.99 -26.05
CA LEU A 42 26.41 22.33 -25.67
C LEU A 42 25.28 23.37 -25.57
N GLY A 43 24.23 23.21 -26.39
CA GLY A 43 23.04 24.05 -26.37
C GLY A 43 22.13 23.85 -25.16
N ASP A 44 22.25 22.71 -24.47
CA ASP A 44 21.46 22.36 -23.30
C ASP A 44 22.07 22.94 -22.00
N LEU A 45 23.30 23.45 -22.03
CA LEU A 45 23.99 23.95 -20.85
C LEU A 45 23.62 25.40 -20.53
N PRO A 46 23.60 25.78 -19.22
CA PRO A 46 23.57 27.18 -18.81
C PRO A 46 24.83 27.93 -19.29
N PRO A 47 24.83 29.28 -19.31
CA PRO A 47 25.97 30.07 -19.79
C PRO A 47 27.31 29.67 -19.16
N GLU A 48 27.32 29.44 -17.85
CA GLU A 48 28.50 29.00 -17.08
C GLU A 48 29.05 27.65 -17.57
N GLY A 49 28.17 26.73 -18.00
CA GLY A 49 28.58 25.43 -18.54
C GLY A 49 29.39 25.54 -19.84
N ARG A 50 29.14 26.56 -20.67
CA ARG A 50 29.90 26.78 -21.91
C ARG A 50 31.34 27.22 -21.63
N ASP A 51 31.54 28.01 -20.58
CA ASP A 51 32.87 28.41 -20.13
C ASP A 51 33.61 27.21 -19.50
N ILE A 52 32.91 26.39 -18.71
CA ILE A 52 33.44 25.15 -18.14
C ILE A 52 33.88 24.16 -19.23
N VAL A 53 33.14 24.02 -20.33
CA VAL A 53 33.54 23.19 -21.49
C VAL A 53 34.88 23.67 -22.07
N THR A 54 35.11 24.97 -22.12
CA THR A 54 36.39 25.53 -22.59
C THR A 54 37.54 25.13 -21.66
N GLY A 55 37.31 25.19 -20.34
CA GLY A 55 38.25 24.70 -19.33
C GLY A 55 38.53 23.20 -19.46
N PHE A 56 37.50 22.38 -19.70
CA PHE A 56 37.62 20.94 -19.89
C PHE A 56 38.50 20.61 -21.10
N ARG A 57 38.27 21.29 -22.23
CA ARG A 57 39.04 21.11 -23.47
C ARG A 57 40.49 21.52 -23.34
N ALA A 58 40.82 22.43 -22.42
CA ALA A 58 42.19 22.85 -22.14
C ALA A 58 42.98 21.85 -21.29
N LEU A 59 42.32 20.86 -20.67
CA LEU A 59 42.99 19.81 -19.91
C LEU A 59 43.80 18.87 -20.81
N THR A 60 44.75 18.15 -20.21
CA THR A 60 45.53 17.13 -20.90
C THR A 60 44.61 16.00 -21.40
N PRO A 61 44.91 15.34 -22.54
CA PRO A 61 44.08 14.26 -23.06
C PRO A 61 43.81 13.14 -22.05
N ALA A 62 44.84 12.73 -21.29
CA ALA A 62 44.71 11.72 -20.25
C ALA A 62 43.67 12.11 -19.18
N LEU A 63 43.70 13.36 -18.72
CA LEU A 63 42.78 13.84 -17.70
C LEU A 63 41.35 14.02 -18.25
N ARG A 64 41.19 14.43 -19.52
CA ARG A 64 39.88 14.50 -20.18
C ARG A 64 39.22 13.12 -20.27
N GLY A 65 39.97 12.10 -20.70
CA GLY A 65 39.47 10.73 -20.76
C GLY A 65 39.06 10.19 -19.38
N GLN A 66 39.89 10.43 -18.35
CA GLN A 66 39.59 9.99 -16.98
C GLN A 66 38.35 10.70 -16.38
N LEU A 67 38.23 12.02 -16.57
CA LEU A 67 37.05 12.77 -16.12
C LEU A 67 35.79 12.39 -16.89
N LEU A 68 35.89 12.13 -18.19
CA LEU A 68 34.76 11.68 -18.99
C LEU A 68 34.30 10.26 -18.62
N ALA A 69 35.25 9.36 -18.33
CA ALA A 69 34.95 8.02 -17.81
C ALA A 69 34.21 8.08 -16.46
N LEU A 70 34.58 9.05 -15.61
CA LEU A 70 33.84 9.34 -14.37
C LEU A 70 32.45 9.94 -14.65
N ALA A 71 32.25 10.71 -15.71
CA ALA A 71 31.02 11.51 -15.89
C ALA A 71 29.75 10.67 -16.10
N LEU A 72 29.90 9.41 -16.49
CA LEU A 72 28.82 8.41 -16.56
C LEU A 72 28.51 7.73 -15.22
N GLN A 73 29.29 8.02 -14.18
CA GLN A 73 29.17 7.48 -12.82
C GLN A 73 28.83 8.64 -11.87
N ARG A 74 27.57 8.73 -11.42
CA ARG A 74 27.11 9.83 -10.55
C ARG A 74 27.82 9.79 -9.20
N ASP A 75 27.89 8.60 -8.60
CA ASP A 75 28.57 8.34 -7.34
C ASP A 75 29.28 6.98 -7.39
N ALA A 76 30.51 6.96 -6.88
CA ALA A 76 31.32 5.79 -6.54
C ALA A 76 31.93 4.93 -7.68
N GLY A 77 33.24 5.03 -7.75
CA GLY A 77 34.14 4.07 -8.38
C GLY A 77 35.53 4.68 -8.47
N VAL A 78 36.52 4.09 -7.80
CA VAL A 78 37.93 4.47 -7.92
C VAL A 78 38.36 4.17 -9.37
N LEU A 79 38.07 5.06 -10.31
CA LEU A 79 39.01 5.27 -11.40
C LEU A 79 40.30 5.75 -10.73
N ALA A 80 41.42 5.15 -11.10
CA ALA A 80 42.73 5.51 -10.59
C ALA A 80 43.12 6.91 -11.11
N LEU A 81 42.42 7.95 -10.65
CA LEU A 81 42.89 9.32 -10.76
C LEU A 81 43.79 9.61 -9.58
N ASP A 82 44.94 10.21 -9.87
CA ASP A 82 45.78 10.80 -8.84
C ASP A 82 44.99 11.92 -8.13
N PRO A 83 44.79 11.85 -6.80
CA PRO A 83 43.98 12.82 -6.06
C PRO A 83 44.43 14.27 -6.25
N ALA A 84 45.75 14.51 -6.30
CA ALA A 84 46.29 15.85 -6.48
C ALA A 84 45.96 16.41 -7.87
N THR A 85 46.06 15.59 -8.90
CA THR A 85 45.70 15.95 -10.29
C THR A 85 44.18 16.15 -10.45
N ALA A 86 43.37 15.32 -9.79
CA ALA A 86 41.91 15.41 -9.82
C ALA A 86 41.42 16.72 -9.18
N THR A 87 41.86 17.05 -7.96
CA THR A 87 41.50 18.31 -7.29
C THR A 87 42.02 19.53 -8.06
N ALA A 88 43.25 19.45 -8.62
CA ALA A 88 43.83 20.54 -9.40
C ALA A 88 43.08 20.82 -10.73
N SER A 89 42.28 19.88 -11.23
CA SER A 89 41.48 20.06 -12.44
C SER A 89 40.37 21.10 -12.26
N GLY A 90 39.87 21.29 -11.04
CA GLY A 90 38.72 22.15 -10.75
C GLY A 90 37.36 21.56 -11.15
N PHE A 91 37.29 20.31 -11.60
CA PHE A 91 36.02 19.63 -11.96
C PHE A 91 35.46 18.75 -10.84
N VAL A 92 36.36 18.17 -10.06
CA VAL A 92 36.05 17.21 -8.99
C VAL A 92 36.86 17.55 -7.75
N ASP A 93 36.36 17.17 -6.58
CA ASP A 93 37.09 17.19 -5.32
C ASP A 93 37.32 15.75 -4.83
N VAL A 94 38.35 15.57 -4.00
CA VAL A 94 38.72 14.25 -3.47
C VAL A 94 38.73 14.28 -1.94
N GLU A 95 37.76 13.59 -1.34
CA GLU A 95 37.60 13.56 0.11
C GLU A 95 38.62 12.65 0.81
N ARG A 96 38.73 12.79 2.15
CA ARG A 96 39.54 11.91 3.00
C ARG A 96 39.04 10.47 2.88
N GLY A 97 39.78 9.65 2.16
CA GLY A 97 39.42 8.26 1.86
C GLY A 97 39.45 7.92 0.36
N GLY A 98 39.69 8.91 -0.51
CA GLY A 98 39.80 8.70 -1.97
C GLY A 98 38.46 8.70 -2.70
N LEU A 99 37.39 9.19 -2.06
CA LEU A 99 36.10 9.40 -2.70
C LEU A 99 36.18 10.65 -3.57
N ILE A 100 35.84 10.50 -4.85
CA ILE A 100 35.79 11.60 -5.83
C ILE A 100 34.35 12.10 -5.91
N THR A 101 34.14 13.40 -5.74
CA THR A 101 32.83 14.07 -5.87
C THR A 101 32.90 15.15 -6.94
N TRP A 102 31.82 15.34 -7.70
CA TRP A 102 31.74 16.42 -8.69
C TRP A 102 31.56 17.76 -7.99
N ASN A 103 32.29 18.80 -8.43
CA ASN A 103 32.18 20.15 -7.85
C ASN A 103 30.76 20.73 -8.01
N SER A 104 30.04 20.31 -9.06
CA SER A 104 28.61 20.54 -9.26
C SER A 104 28.09 19.63 -10.38
N ASP A 105 26.77 19.45 -10.48
CA ASP A 105 26.16 18.79 -11.65
C ASP A 105 26.45 19.50 -12.97
N VAL A 106 26.62 20.84 -12.96
CA VAL A 106 26.96 21.61 -14.17
C VAL A 106 28.34 21.23 -14.71
N HIS A 107 29.32 20.96 -13.84
CA HIS A 107 30.65 20.50 -14.26
C HIS A 107 30.59 19.13 -14.92
N ARG A 108 29.84 18.19 -14.34
CA ARG A 108 29.64 16.85 -14.91
C ARG A 108 28.96 16.89 -16.27
N LEU A 109 27.86 17.65 -16.38
CA LEU A 109 27.13 17.84 -17.64
C LEU A 109 28.00 18.51 -18.71
N SER A 110 28.83 19.47 -18.31
CA SER A 110 29.76 20.15 -19.22
C SER A 110 30.81 19.19 -19.77
N VAL A 111 31.33 18.26 -18.96
CA VAL A 111 32.23 17.20 -19.43
C VAL A 111 31.52 16.31 -20.46
N LEU A 112 30.29 15.86 -20.19
CA LEU A 112 29.52 15.03 -21.13
C LEU A 112 29.17 15.76 -22.44
N ALA A 113 28.77 17.02 -22.36
CA ALA A 113 28.38 17.82 -23.53
C ALA A 113 29.57 18.32 -24.37
N GLY A 114 30.72 18.52 -23.71
CA GLY A 114 31.92 19.09 -24.31
C GLY A 114 32.85 18.07 -24.95
N ALA A 115 32.67 16.79 -24.61
CA ALA A 115 33.47 15.66 -25.09
C ALA A 115 33.35 15.46 -26.60
N GLU A 116 34.49 15.20 -27.23
CA GLU A 116 34.57 14.84 -28.63
C GLU A 116 34.87 13.34 -28.81
N ARG A 117 34.89 12.87 -30.06
CA ARG A 117 35.17 11.46 -30.38
C ARG A 117 36.45 10.96 -29.71
N GLU A 118 37.53 11.75 -29.76
CA GLU A 118 38.83 11.39 -29.19
C GLU A 118 38.76 11.24 -27.65
N ASP A 119 37.99 12.09 -26.97
CA ASP A 119 37.82 12.00 -25.52
C ASP A 119 37.08 10.72 -25.12
N HIS A 120 36.08 10.30 -25.90
CA HIS A 120 35.39 9.03 -25.68
C HIS A 120 36.31 7.81 -25.88
N LEU A 121 37.23 7.85 -26.85
CA LEU A 121 38.24 6.79 -27.01
C LEU A 121 39.17 6.71 -25.78
N LEU A 122 39.63 7.86 -25.29
CA LEU A 122 40.46 7.96 -24.09
C LEU A 122 39.70 7.51 -22.84
N ALA A 123 38.41 7.81 -22.73
CA ALA A 123 37.55 7.34 -21.66
C ALA A 123 37.36 5.82 -21.70
N ALA A 124 37.20 5.24 -22.89
CA ALA A 124 37.12 3.79 -23.07
C ALA A 124 38.42 3.09 -22.62
N GLU A 125 39.58 3.64 -22.99
CA GLU A 125 40.88 3.14 -22.53
C GLU A 125 40.99 3.25 -21.01
N ALA A 126 40.64 4.39 -20.42
CA ALA A 126 40.65 4.58 -18.98
C ALA A 126 39.76 3.55 -18.25
N CYS A 127 38.55 3.31 -18.76
CA CYS A 127 37.63 2.28 -18.27
C CYS A 127 38.23 0.87 -18.34
N SER A 128 38.95 0.52 -19.41
CA SER A 128 39.53 -0.81 -19.59
C SER A 128 40.60 -1.16 -18.53
N THR A 129 41.33 -0.15 -18.07
CA THR A 129 42.39 -0.30 -17.06
C THR A 129 41.85 -0.43 -15.63
N SER A 130 40.58 -0.12 -15.40
CA SER A 130 39.93 -0.20 -14.09
C SER A 130 38.90 -1.33 -14.04
N PRO A 131 39.02 -2.31 -13.11
CA PRO A 131 38.03 -3.37 -12.94
C PRO A 131 36.60 -2.86 -12.70
N SER A 132 36.44 -1.73 -12.01
CA SER A 132 35.15 -1.07 -11.75
C SER A 132 34.62 -0.27 -12.94
N GLY A 133 35.50 0.17 -13.84
CA GLY A 133 35.17 0.95 -15.04
C GLY A 133 34.97 0.13 -16.31
N ARG A 134 35.40 -1.14 -16.33
CA ARG A 134 35.49 -1.98 -17.55
C ARG A 134 34.21 -1.97 -18.39
N HIS A 135 33.04 -2.06 -17.75
CA HIS A 135 31.74 -2.10 -18.43
C HIS A 135 31.31 -0.75 -19.01
N GLY A 136 31.84 0.37 -18.51
CA GLY A 136 31.61 1.70 -19.08
C GLY A 136 32.37 1.95 -20.40
N GLY A 137 33.45 1.20 -20.65
CA GLY A 137 34.27 1.37 -21.85
C GLY A 137 33.51 1.06 -23.13
N ALA A 138 32.72 -0.01 -23.15
CA ALA A 138 31.87 -0.39 -24.28
C ALA A 138 30.89 0.72 -24.69
N LEU A 139 30.31 1.42 -23.72
CA LEU A 139 29.42 2.55 -23.96
C LEU A 139 30.19 3.75 -24.54
N HIS A 140 31.39 4.05 -24.04
CA HIS A 140 32.22 5.11 -24.61
C HIS A 140 32.69 4.80 -26.04
N LEU A 141 33.03 3.54 -26.34
CA LEU A 141 33.33 3.11 -27.71
C LEU A 141 32.12 3.33 -28.64
N LEU A 142 30.92 2.98 -28.20
CA LEU A 142 29.68 3.28 -28.95
C LEU A 142 29.49 4.78 -29.19
N LEU A 143 29.71 5.61 -28.17
CA LEU A 143 29.59 7.07 -28.27
C LEU A 143 30.66 7.70 -29.17
N ALA A 144 31.85 7.10 -29.25
CA ALA A 144 32.87 7.45 -30.21
C ALA A 144 32.52 7.01 -31.65
N GLY A 145 31.52 6.15 -31.84
CA GLY A 145 31.16 5.56 -33.11
C GLY A 145 32.10 4.42 -33.53
N GLU A 146 32.72 3.74 -32.57
CA GLU A 146 33.50 2.51 -32.79
C GLU A 146 32.58 1.28 -32.77
N PRO A 147 32.89 0.23 -33.54
CA PRO A 147 32.20 -1.04 -33.45
C PRO A 147 32.52 -1.73 -32.12
N VAL A 148 31.50 -2.26 -31.47
CA VAL A 148 31.61 -3.02 -30.22
C VAL A 148 30.89 -4.35 -30.41
N GLU A 149 31.48 -5.45 -29.91
CA GLU A 149 30.85 -6.77 -30.00
C GLU A 149 29.54 -6.79 -29.20
N SER A 150 28.51 -7.45 -29.74
CA SER A 150 27.20 -7.53 -29.08
C SER A 150 27.27 -8.20 -27.70
N THR A 151 28.20 -9.15 -27.52
CA THR A 151 28.47 -9.84 -26.24
C THR A 151 29.01 -8.89 -25.18
N GLU A 152 29.93 -8.00 -25.54
CA GLU A 152 30.50 -7.00 -24.65
C GLU A 152 29.43 -5.98 -24.23
N LEU A 153 28.57 -5.56 -25.16
CA LEU A 153 27.42 -4.70 -24.86
C LEU A 153 26.39 -5.39 -23.95
N GLY A 154 26.16 -6.69 -24.15
CA GLY A 154 25.33 -7.49 -23.26
C GLY A 154 25.86 -7.51 -21.83
N ALA A 155 27.17 -7.77 -21.65
CA ALA A 155 27.80 -7.74 -20.33
C ALA A 155 27.76 -6.34 -19.69
N ALA A 156 27.97 -5.28 -20.48
CA ALA A 156 27.84 -3.91 -20.01
C ALA A 156 26.40 -3.60 -19.55
N ALA A 157 25.39 -4.09 -20.28
CA ALA A 157 24.00 -3.94 -19.90
C ALA A 157 23.70 -4.61 -18.56
N GLU A 158 24.13 -5.85 -18.35
CA GLU A 158 23.94 -6.58 -17.09
C GLU A 158 24.53 -5.81 -15.90
N PHE A 159 25.72 -5.25 -16.06
CA PHE A 159 26.35 -4.40 -15.05
C PHE A 159 25.52 -3.15 -14.72
N PHE A 160 25.01 -2.47 -15.76
CA PHE A 160 24.20 -1.28 -15.56
C PHE A 160 22.86 -1.59 -14.89
N VAL A 161 22.20 -2.71 -15.21
CA VAL A 161 20.98 -3.12 -14.49
C VAL A 161 21.31 -3.43 -13.02
N ALA A 162 22.39 -4.15 -12.74
CA ALA A 162 22.82 -4.44 -11.37
C ALA A 162 23.17 -3.19 -10.56
N SER A 163 23.60 -2.11 -11.25
CA SER A 163 23.97 -0.81 -10.65
C SER A 163 22.84 0.23 -10.68
N ASP A 164 21.58 -0.18 -10.84
CA ASP A 164 20.39 0.70 -10.89
C ASP A 164 20.45 1.78 -12.00
N ARG A 165 21.01 1.41 -13.15
CA ARG A 165 21.18 2.26 -14.33
C ARG A 165 20.47 1.66 -15.56
N PRO A 166 19.15 1.40 -15.50
CA PRO A 166 18.43 0.67 -16.56
C PRO A 166 18.40 1.42 -17.88
N SER A 167 18.46 2.76 -17.87
CA SER A 167 18.55 3.55 -19.10
C SER A 167 19.85 3.25 -19.86
N TRP A 168 20.99 3.25 -19.17
CA TRP A 168 22.27 2.87 -19.77
C TRP A 168 22.27 1.41 -20.24
N ALA A 169 21.65 0.51 -19.48
CA ALA A 169 21.48 -0.88 -19.92
C ALA A 169 20.67 -1.00 -21.21
N MET A 170 19.55 -0.27 -21.31
CA MET A 170 18.75 -0.20 -22.53
C MET A 170 19.54 0.29 -23.73
N ALA A 171 20.43 1.28 -23.53
CA ALA A 171 21.29 1.80 -24.58
C ALA A 171 22.22 0.72 -25.12
N CYS A 172 22.87 -0.02 -24.22
CA CYS A 172 23.73 -1.13 -24.60
C CYS A 172 22.95 -2.25 -25.30
N LEU A 173 21.76 -2.64 -24.81
CA LEU A 173 20.98 -3.75 -25.37
C LEU A 173 20.42 -3.44 -26.76
N VAL A 174 19.91 -2.23 -27.00
CA VAL A 174 19.42 -1.83 -28.33
C VAL A 174 20.57 -1.85 -29.33
N ARG A 175 21.74 -1.31 -28.97
CA ARG A 175 22.93 -1.35 -29.83
C ARG A 175 23.47 -2.77 -30.03
N ALA A 176 23.42 -3.62 -29.01
CA ALA A 176 23.78 -5.03 -29.11
C ALA A 176 22.86 -5.77 -30.10
N GLY A 177 21.56 -5.46 -30.09
CA GLY A 177 20.59 -6.00 -31.02
C GLY A 177 20.84 -5.54 -32.47
N GLU A 178 21.20 -4.27 -32.68
CA GLU A 178 21.56 -3.74 -34.00
C GLU A 178 22.85 -4.35 -34.55
N ALA A 179 23.82 -4.63 -33.68
CA ALA A 179 25.11 -5.24 -34.01
C ALA A 179 25.09 -6.78 -33.94
N ALA A 180 23.93 -7.40 -33.68
CA ALA A 180 23.84 -8.83 -33.42
C ALA A 180 24.21 -9.66 -34.67
N PRO A 181 24.94 -10.77 -34.50
CA PRO A 181 25.42 -11.57 -35.63
C PRO A 181 24.31 -12.39 -36.30
N THR A 182 23.19 -12.64 -35.61
CA THR A 182 22.04 -13.38 -36.15
C THR A 182 20.72 -12.75 -35.71
N PRO A 183 19.61 -13.00 -36.43
CA PRO A 183 18.27 -12.57 -36.02
C PRO A 183 17.87 -13.08 -34.63
N ASP A 184 18.29 -14.28 -34.24
CA ASP A 184 18.00 -14.88 -32.93
C ASP A 184 18.69 -14.10 -31.81
N TYR A 185 19.96 -13.69 -32.00
CA TYR A 185 20.67 -12.82 -31.05
C TYR A 185 20.02 -11.44 -30.99
N ALA A 186 19.59 -10.88 -32.13
CA ALA A 186 18.86 -9.61 -32.15
C ALA A 186 17.53 -9.71 -31.36
N ALA A 187 16.78 -10.81 -31.56
CA ALA A 187 15.54 -11.09 -30.85
C ALA A 187 15.75 -11.26 -29.34
N MET A 188 16.85 -11.91 -28.94
CA MET A 188 17.25 -12.05 -27.54
C MET A 188 17.52 -10.68 -26.91
N TYR A 189 18.39 -9.85 -27.50
CA TYR A 189 18.70 -8.53 -26.96
C TYR A 189 17.48 -7.61 -26.93
N ALA A 190 16.63 -7.64 -27.96
CA ALA A 190 15.36 -6.91 -27.99
C ALA A 190 14.43 -7.33 -26.85
N SER A 191 14.35 -8.63 -26.56
CA SER A 191 13.53 -9.15 -25.46
C SER A 191 14.10 -8.76 -24.10
N THR A 192 15.42 -8.82 -23.91
CA THR A 192 16.08 -8.38 -22.68
C THR A 192 15.87 -6.88 -22.45
N ALA A 193 15.99 -6.06 -23.49
CA ALA A 193 15.69 -4.62 -23.42
C ALA A 193 14.22 -4.39 -23.04
N ALA A 194 13.29 -5.08 -23.69
CA ALA A 194 11.88 -4.99 -23.35
C ALA A 194 11.62 -5.37 -21.89
N ASN A 195 12.26 -6.42 -21.37
CA ASN A 195 12.14 -6.84 -19.97
C ASN A 195 12.67 -5.75 -19.02
N VAL A 196 13.83 -5.14 -19.30
CA VAL A 196 14.35 -4.01 -18.51
C VAL A 196 13.34 -2.86 -18.47
N ALA A 197 12.80 -2.46 -19.62
CA ALA A 197 11.78 -1.40 -19.69
C ALA A 197 10.49 -1.76 -18.93
N ALA A 198 10.00 -2.99 -19.07
CA ALA A 198 8.79 -3.45 -18.40
C ALA A 198 8.95 -3.49 -16.88
N PHE A 199 10.09 -3.95 -16.36
CA PHE A 199 10.37 -3.93 -14.91
C PHE A 199 10.59 -2.52 -14.36
N GLU A 200 10.84 -1.52 -15.20
CA GLU A 200 10.82 -0.10 -14.83
C GLU A 200 9.42 0.53 -14.92
N GLY A 201 8.43 -0.21 -15.42
CA GLY A 201 7.05 0.25 -15.62
C GLY A 201 6.82 1.00 -16.94
N ASP A 202 7.79 0.98 -17.85
CA ASP A 202 7.71 1.63 -19.16
C ASP A 202 7.23 0.65 -20.25
N PHE A 203 5.94 0.29 -20.19
CA PHE A 203 5.35 -0.64 -21.15
C PHE A 203 5.26 -0.09 -22.57
N THR A 204 5.26 1.24 -22.72
CA THR A 204 5.27 1.88 -24.03
C THR A 204 6.63 1.66 -24.68
N GLU A 205 7.72 1.95 -23.96
CA GLU A 205 9.07 1.75 -24.49
C GLU A 205 9.38 0.27 -24.72
N ALA A 206 8.93 -0.62 -23.83
CA ALA A 206 9.05 -2.06 -24.02
C ALA A 206 8.39 -2.51 -25.35
N GLU A 207 7.18 -2.02 -25.64
CA GLU A 207 6.49 -2.33 -26.90
C GLU A 207 7.21 -1.71 -28.12
N ARG A 208 7.72 -0.48 -27.99
CA ARG A 208 8.49 0.18 -29.07
C ARG A 208 9.75 -0.61 -29.42
N VAL A 209 10.50 -1.08 -28.43
CA VAL A 209 11.70 -1.91 -28.65
C VAL A 209 11.33 -3.19 -29.40
N LEU A 210 10.29 -3.91 -28.94
CA LEU A 210 9.84 -5.14 -29.59
C LEU A 210 9.37 -4.91 -31.04
N GLN A 211 8.80 -3.73 -31.34
CA GLN A 211 8.38 -3.35 -32.69
C GLN A 211 9.53 -2.84 -33.57
N TYR A 212 10.53 -2.18 -32.97
CA TYR A 212 11.70 -1.64 -33.66
C TYR A 212 12.52 -2.76 -34.31
N PHE A 213 12.65 -3.89 -33.63
CA PHE A 213 13.26 -5.09 -34.17
C PHE A 213 12.22 -5.89 -34.97
N THR A 214 12.14 -5.68 -36.28
CA THR A 214 11.38 -6.55 -37.20
C THR A 214 12.12 -7.89 -37.41
N LEU A 215 11.44 -9.01 -37.11
CA LEU A 215 12.08 -10.31 -36.88
C LEU A 215 12.00 -11.29 -38.05
N SER A 216 13.12 -11.97 -38.29
CA SER A 216 13.14 -13.29 -38.93
C SER A 216 12.80 -14.42 -37.92
N ASP A 217 12.99 -14.22 -36.61
CA ASP A 217 12.72 -15.23 -35.56
C ASP A 217 11.73 -14.75 -34.49
N THR A 218 10.44 -14.85 -34.83
CA THR A 218 9.32 -14.53 -33.93
C THR A 218 9.25 -15.44 -32.70
N ARG A 219 9.79 -16.67 -32.76
CA ARG A 219 9.67 -17.64 -31.66
C ARG A 219 10.55 -17.25 -30.48
N VAL A 220 11.80 -16.88 -30.74
CA VAL A 220 12.72 -16.40 -29.69
C VAL A 220 12.15 -15.15 -29.03
N LEU A 221 11.67 -14.17 -29.82
CA LEU A 221 11.09 -12.95 -29.24
C LEU A 221 9.89 -13.25 -28.34
N ILE A 222 8.93 -14.06 -28.79
CA ILE A 222 7.76 -14.42 -27.96
C ILE A 222 8.22 -15.11 -26.67
N ARG A 223 9.19 -16.01 -26.79
CA ARG A 223 9.71 -16.81 -25.68
C ARG A 223 10.41 -15.95 -24.62
N GLU A 224 11.37 -15.13 -25.04
CA GLU A 224 12.23 -14.35 -24.14
C GLU A 224 11.53 -13.10 -23.58
N SER A 225 10.57 -12.52 -24.30
CA SER A 225 9.75 -11.39 -23.84
C SER A 225 8.57 -11.79 -22.94
N ALA A 226 8.48 -13.06 -22.53
CA ALA A 226 7.38 -13.55 -21.68
C ALA A 226 7.19 -12.73 -20.38
N PRO A 227 8.24 -12.31 -19.64
CA PRO A 227 8.08 -11.43 -18.47
C PRO A 227 7.43 -10.08 -18.82
N THR A 228 7.89 -9.42 -19.88
CA THR A 228 7.30 -8.17 -20.39
C THR A 228 5.82 -8.32 -20.70
N ARG A 229 5.47 -9.34 -21.48
CA ARG A 229 4.08 -9.61 -21.89
C ARG A 229 3.20 -9.89 -20.67
N ALA A 230 3.69 -10.70 -19.74
CA ALA A 230 2.95 -11.04 -18.53
C ALA A 230 2.78 -9.84 -17.59
N LEU A 231 3.80 -8.99 -17.41
CA LEU A 231 3.67 -7.75 -16.64
C LEU A 231 2.62 -6.82 -17.23
N ARG A 232 2.65 -6.62 -18.56
CA ARG A 232 1.62 -5.81 -19.25
C ARG A 232 0.22 -6.40 -19.05
N GLN A 233 0.08 -7.71 -19.24
CA GLN A 233 -1.19 -8.41 -19.01
C GLN A 233 -1.70 -8.20 -17.59
N ALA A 234 -0.84 -8.31 -16.58
CA ALA A 234 -1.23 -8.14 -15.18
C ALA A 234 -1.56 -6.67 -14.83
N ILE A 235 -0.71 -5.72 -15.23
CA ILE A 235 -0.75 -4.33 -14.77
C ILE A 235 -1.63 -3.44 -15.65
N VAL A 236 -1.48 -3.55 -16.97
CA VAL A 236 -2.15 -2.66 -17.94
C VAL A 236 -3.49 -3.24 -18.35
N ASP A 237 -3.51 -4.52 -18.71
CA ASP A 237 -4.71 -5.17 -19.28
C ASP A 237 -5.65 -5.75 -18.20
N ASN A 238 -5.22 -5.74 -16.93
CA ASN A 238 -5.92 -6.35 -15.79
C ASN A 238 -6.35 -7.81 -16.09
N ASN A 239 -5.40 -8.60 -16.59
CA ASN A 239 -5.58 -9.99 -16.98
C ASN A 239 -4.49 -10.87 -16.31
N THR A 240 -4.59 -10.96 -15.00
CA THR A 240 -3.72 -11.77 -14.12
C THR A 240 -3.71 -13.24 -14.51
N GLY A 241 -4.85 -13.80 -14.94
CA GLY A 241 -4.93 -15.18 -15.45
C GLY A 241 -4.06 -15.41 -16.69
N ALA A 242 -4.10 -14.51 -17.67
CA ALA A 242 -3.24 -14.59 -18.85
C ALA A 242 -1.76 -14.38 -18.51
N ALA A 243 -1.47 -13.50 -17.56
CA ALA A 243 -0.11 -13.29 -17.05
C ALA A 243 0.46 -14.58 -16.44
N ARG A 244 -0.29 -15.24 -15.54
CA ARG A 244 0.10 -16.52 -14.95
C ARG A 244 0.30 -17.60 -16.00
N ALA A 245 -0.61 -17.74 -16.96
CA ALA A 245 -0.48 -18.71 -18.04
C ALA A 245 0.78 -18.47 -18.90
N THR A 246 1.07 -17.20 -19.23
CA THR A 246 2.28 -16.82 -19.97
C THR A 246 3.55 -17.19 -19.21
N ILE A 247 3.58 -16.95 -17.89
CA ILE A 247 4.73 -17.28 -17.05
C ILE A 247 4.86 -18.80 -16.81
N ALA A 248 3.76 -19.51 -16.56
CA ALA A 248 3.77 -20.96 -16.39
C ALA A 248 4.38 -21.64 -17.63
N ALA A 249 3.95 -21.24 -18.83
CA ALA A 249 4.51 -21.73 -20.09
C ALA A 249 6.00 -21.36 -20.29
N ARG A 250 6.47 -20.27 -19.66
CA ARG A 250 7.90 -19.92 -19.65
C ARG A 250 8.67 -20.85 -18.72
N LEU A 251 8.16 -21.11 -17.52
CA LEU A 251 8.82 -21.96 -16.51
C LEU A 251 8.89 -23.45 -16.90
N GLU A 252 8.02 -23.93 -17.80
CA GLU A 252 8.09 -25.28 -18.36
C GLU A 252 9.28 -25.51 -19.32
N GLN A 253 9.97 -24.43 -19.73
CA GLN A 253 11.09 -24.51 -20.66
C GLN A 253 12.34 -25.04 -19.95
N ARG A 254 13.16 -25.79 -20.69
CA ARG A 254 14.44 -26.31 -20.20
C ARG A 254 15.52 -25.24 -20.28
N ASP A 255 16.56 -25.41 -19.46
CA ASP A 255 17.81 -24.63 -19.50
C ASP A 255 17.62 -23.12 -19.27
N LEU A 256 16.61 -22.73 -18.47
CA LEU A 256 16.43 -21.35 -18.05
C LEU A 256 17.57 -20.93 -17.11
N THR A 257 18.07 -19.70 -17.32
CA THR A 257 19.03 -19.10 -16.40
C THR A 257 18.38 -18.74 -15.07
N PRO A 258 19.14 -18.64 -13.97
CA PRO A 258 18.62 -18.17 -12.68
C PRO A 258 17.91 -16.81 -12.78
N THR A 259 18.42 -15.89 -13.61
CA THR A 259 17.77 -14.60 -13.88
C THR A 259 16.42 -14.78 -14.56
N ALA A 260 16.31 -15.62 -15.59
CA ALA A 260 15.05 -15.85 -16.29
C ALA A 260 13.98 -16.51 -15.40
N VAL A 261 14.39 -17.44 -14.53
CA VAL A 261 13.51 -18.03 -13.50
C VAL A 261 13.07 -16.97 -12.49
N GLY A 262 14.00 -16.13 -12.03
CA GLY A 262 13.72 -15.03 -11.11
C GLY A 262 12.73 -14.01 -11.68
N GLU A 263 12.94 -13.56 -12.92
CA GLU A 263 12.02 -12.67 -13.64
C GLU A 263 10.62 -13.29 -13.72
N ALA A 264 10.53 -14.53 -14.19
CA ALA A 264 9.27 -15.26 -14.33
C ALA A 264 8.51 -15.36 -13.00
N LEU A 265 9.15 -15.87 -11.95
CA LEU A 265 8.54 -16.05 -10.64
C LEU A 265 8.13 -14.73 -9.98
N SER A 266 8.89 -13.64 -10.20
CA SER A 266 8.54 -12.31 -9.67
C SER A 266 7.25 -11.77 -10.27
N VAL A 267 7.07 -11.95 -11.59
CA VAL A 267 5.83 -11.56 -12.28
C VAL A 267 4.67 -12.46 -11.88
N TYR A 268 4.92 -13.76 -11.68
CA TYR A 268 3.91 -14.70 -11.16
C TYR A 268 3.39 -14.22 -9.81
N ALA A 269 4.30 -13.95 -8.86
CA ALA A 269 3.94 -13.51 -7.52
C ALA A 269 3.16 -12.19 -7.52
N LEU A 270 3.55 -11.22 -8.37
CA LEU A 270 2.81 -9.98 -8.57
C LEU A 270 1.40 -10.24 -9.11
N ALA A 271 1.25 -11.12 -10.12
CA ALA A 271 -0.06 -11.44 -10.69
C ALA A 271 -0.98 -12.11 -9.66
N ASN A 272 -0.46 -12.99 -8.81
CA ASN A 272 -1.20 -13.57 -7.68
C ASN A 272 -1.63 -12.50 -6.67
N MET A 273 -0.74 -11.57 -6.35
CA MET A 273 -1.02 -10.48 -5.41
C MET A 273 -2.10 -9.53 -5.95
N ILE A 274 -2.11 -9.21 -7.26
CA ILE A 274 -3.14 -8.36 -7.88
C ILE A 274 -4.51 -9.05 -7.88
N ASP A 275 -4.54 -10.32 -8.31
CA ASP A 275 -5.80 -11.06 -8.49
C ASP A 275 -6.46 -11.38 -7.14
N GLY A 276 -5.64 -11.84 -6.20
CA GLY A 276 -6.10 -12.23 -4.88
C GLY A 276 -6.78 -13.57 -4.77
N ASP A 277 -6.78 -14.36 -5.83
CA ASP A 277 -7.27 -15.73 -5.82
C ASP A 277 -6.37 -16.59 -4.89
N PRO A 278 -6.91 -17.16 -3.81
CA PRO A 278 -6.13 -17.95 -2.88
C PRO A 278 -5.58 -19.23 -3.50
N THR A 279 -6.31 -19.80 -4.47
CA THR A 279 -5.91 -21.04 -5.14
C THR A 279 -4.73 -20.81 -6.09
N ALA A 280 -4.56 -19.58 -6.59
CA ALA A 280 -3.48 -19.23 -7.51
C ALA A 280 -2.07 -19.31 -6.89
N TRP A 281 -1.97 -19.29 -5.56
CA TRP A 281 -0.69 -19.44 -4.87
C TRP A 281 -0.20 -20.89 -4.82
N GLY A 282 -1.08 -21.89 -4.92
CA GLY A 282 -0.70 -23.31 -4.94
C GLY A 282 0.20 -23.64 -6.14
N ASP A 283 -0.22 -23.22 -7.34
CA ASP A 283 0.56 -23.41 -8.57
C ASP A 283 1.89 -22.66 -8.54
N PHE A 284 1.93 -21.48 -7.93
CA PHE A 284 3.17 -20.73 -7.71
C PHE A 284 4.15 -21.50 -6.80
N LEU A 285 3.69 -22.05 -5.67
CA LEU A 285 4.54 -22.86 -4.79
C LEU A 285 5.04 -24.13 -5.48
N GLY A 286 4.19 -24.75 -6.31
CA GLY A 286 4.56 -25.87 -7.17
C GLY A 286 5.67 -25.51 -8.16
N ALA A 287 5.54 -24.37 -8.84
CA ALA A 287 6.53 -23.86 -9.78
C ALA A 287 7.87 -23.53 -9.08
N CYS A 288 7.84 -22.93 -7.90
CA CYS A 288 9.03 -22.68 -7.09
C CYS A 288 9.72 -23.98 -6.67
N SER A 289 8.95 -25.02 -6.30
CA SER A 289 9.50 -26.31 -5.88
C SER A 289 10.07 -27.12 -7.05
N ALA A 290 9.55 -26.91 -8.26
CA ALA A 290 10.02 -27.56 -9.48
C ALA A 290 11.25 -26.86 -10.12
N ALA A 291 11.60 -25.66 -9.65
CA ALA A 291 12.76 -24.92 -10.17
C ALA A 291 14.06 -25.73 -9.96
N THR A 292 14.85 -25.87 -11.02
CA THR A 292 16.13 -26.59 -11.00
C THR A 292 17.31 -25.70 -10.59
N VAL A 293 17.04 -24.45 -10.23
CA VAL A 293 18.01 -23.43 -9.83
C VAL A 293 17.71 -22.97 -8.41
N ASP A 294 18.74 -22.52 -7.69
CA ASP A 294 18.55 -21.93 -6.37
C ASP A 294 17.68 -20.67 -6.48
N LEU A 295 16.62 -20.61 -5.67
CA LEU A 295 15.71 -19.46 -5.65
C LEU A 295 16.40 -18.26 -5.01
N HIS A 296 16.18 -17.08 -5.57
CA HIS A 296 16.62 -15.83 -4.97
C HIS A 296 16.00 -15.67 -3.57
N PRO A 297 16.73 -15.12 -2.56
CA PRO A 297 16.23 -14.97 -1.19
C PRO A 297 14.85 -14.30 -1.09
N SER A 298 14.57 -13.27 -1.91
CA SER A 298 13.26 -12.62 -1.94
C SER A 298 12.13 -13.56 -2.38
N ILE A 299 12.38 -14.44 -3.35
CA ILE A 299 11.38 -15.43 -3.80
C ILE A 299 11.22 -16.51 -2.73
N ALA A 300 12.32 -16.97 -2.13
CA ALA A 300 12.29 -17.92 -1.02
C ALA A 300 11.54 -17.35 0.20
N ALA A 301 11.63 -16.04 0.46
CA ALA A 301 10.86 -15.38 1.51
C ALA A 301 9.35 -15.40 1.21
N ILE A 302 8.94 -15.18 -0.05
CA ILE A 302 7.53 -15.30 -0.46
C ILE A 302 7.05 -16.74 -0.24
N THR A 303 7.80 -17.73 -0.71
CA THR A 303 7.39 -19.14 -0.60
C THR A 303 7.35 -19.61 0.85
N ALA A 304 8.29 -19.19 1.70
CA ALA A 304 8.27 -19.49 3.13
C ALA A 304 7.06 -18.84 3.82
N THR A 305 6.73 -17.60 3.46
CA THR A 305 5.62 -16.86 4.07
C THR A 305 4.26 -17.45 3.68
N ILE A 306 4.09 -17.83 2.41
CA ILE A 306 2.84 -18.41 1.88
C ILE A 306 2.73 -19.90 2.19
N GLY A 307 3.82 -20.66 2.06
CA GLY A 307 3.86 -22.12 2.17
C GLY A 307 3.99 -22.68 3.60
N ALA A 308 4.39 -21.86 4.57
CA ALA A 308 4.51 -22.25 5.97
C ALA A 308 3.85 -21.21 6.90
N PRO A 309 2.52 -21.01 6.82
CA PRO A 309 1.83 -19.94 7.54
C PRO A 309 1.94 -20.04 9.06
N ASN A 310 2.26 -21.22 9.60
CA ASN A 310 2.37 -21.49 11.03
C ASN A 310 3.79 -21.26 11.61
N ALA A 311 4.80 -21.03 10.77
CA ALA A 311 6.19 -20.93 11.23
C ALA A 311 6.49 -19.56 11.84
N VAL A 312 7.06 -19.47 13.05
CA VAL A 312 7.41 -18.18 13.66
C VAL A 312 8.26 -17.37 12.68
N LEU A 313 7.80 -16.16 12.34
CA LEU A 313 8.57 -15.24 11.51
C LEU A 313 9.81 -14.81 12.30
N GLU A 314 10.98 -15.24 11.85
CA GLU A 314 12.22 -14.65 12.33
C GLU A 314 12.23 -13.17 11.94
N ALA A 315 12.59 -12.30 12.89
CA ALA A 315 12.60 -10.83 12.73
C ALA A 315 13.61 -10.30 11.68
N HIS A 316 14.17 -11.19 10.85
CA HIS A 316 15.26 -10.92 9.92
C HIS A 316 14.87 -11.17 8.45
N LEU A 317 13.61 -11.46 8.16
CA LEU A 317 13.07 -11.44 6.80
C LEU A 317 12.69 -10.02 6.38
N ASP A 318 13.50 -9.01 6.68
CA ASP A 318 13.44 -7.79 5.90
C ASP A 318 14.26 -8.09 4.65
N PRO A 319 13.67 -8.44 3.49
CA PRO A 319 14.39 -8.41 2.25
C PRO A 319 14.62 -6.93 1.95
N ALA A 320 15.49 -6.26 2.71
CA ALA A 320 16.17 -5.11 2.19
C ALA A 320 16.68 -5.59 0.82
N PRO A 321 16.25 -4.96 -0.29
CA PRO A 321 16.79 -5.32 -1.59
C PRO A 321 18.30 -5.30 -1.39
N GLY A 322 18.94 -6.45 -1.61
CA GLY A 322 20.37 -6.57 -1.41
C GLY A 322 21.10 -5.51 -2.25
N ASP A 323 22.43 -5.60 -2.28
CA ASP A 323 23.20 -4.77 -3.22
C ASP A 323 22.73 -4.92 -4.69
N ASP A 324 21.96 -5.96 -5.00
CA ASP A 324 21.33 -6.21 -6.30
C ASP A 324 20.12 -5.30 -6.60
N LYS A 325 20.31 -4.39 -7.56
CA LYS A 325 19.31 -3.41 -7.98
C LYS A 325 18.52 -3.84 -9.22
N ARG A 326 18.57 -5.09 -9.65
CA ARG A 326 17.77 -5.58 -10.80
C ARG A 326 16.27 -5.40 -10.54
N GLY A 327 15.54 -4.89 -11.54
CA GLY A 327 14.12 -4.55 -11.39
C GLY A 327 13.23 -5.71 -10.92
N TRP A 328 13.48 -6.95 -11.40
CA TRP A 328 12.74 -8.12 -10.93
C TRP A 328 13.07 -8.48 -9.47
N VAL A 329 14.32 -8.27 -9.02
CA VAL A 329 14.71 -8.49 -7.61
C VAL A 329 14.02 -7.47 -6.71
N GLN A 330 13.99 -6.20 -7.13
CA GLN A 330 13.24 -5.16 -6.42
C GLN A 330 11.75 -5.49 -6.36
N LEU A 331 11.17 -6.06 -7.44
CA LEU A 331 9.78 -6.49 -7.47
C LEU A 331 9.53 -7.65 -6.51
N ALA A 332 10.35 -8.70 -6.56
CA ALA A 332 10.24 -9.83 -5.64
C ALA A 332 10.40 -9.38 -4.18
N GLY A 333 11.35 -8.48 -3.90
CA GLY A 333 11.53 -7.88 -2.58
C GLY A 333 10.30 -7.11 -2.14
N CYS A 334 9.73 -6.26 -3.00
CA CYS A 334 8.50 -5.54 -2.73
C CYS A 334 7.33 -6.49 -2.42
N VAL A 335 7.12 -7.53 -3.22
CA VAL A 335 6.06 -8.52 -2.99
C VAL A 335 6.29 -9.27 -1.67
N ALA A 336 7.53 -9.68 -1.40
CA ALA A 336 7.90 -10.34 -0.14
C ALA A 336 7.60 -9.46 1.07
N SER A 337 8.03 -8.20 1.07
CA SER A 337 7.76 -7.24 2.14
C SER A 337 6.27 -7.02 2.36
N VAL A 338 5.49 -6.92 1.27
CA VAL A 338 4.04 -6.74 1.34
C VAL A 338 3.36 -7.96 1.94
N VAL A 339 3.65 -9.17 1.41
CA VAL A 339 3.09 -10.43 1.91
C VAL A 339 3.44 -10.64 3.39
N LEU A 340 4.66 -10.31 3.79
CA LEU A 340 5.10 -10.35 5.18
C LEU A 340 4.34 -9.36 6.07
N ALA A 341 4.21 -8.10 5.63
CA ALA A 341 3.50 -7.07 6.39
C ALA A 341 2.03 -7.46 6.63
N TYR A 342 1.40 -8.07 5.63
CA TYR A 342 0.04 -8.61 5.71
C TYR A 342 -0.10 -9.82 6.63
N ARG A 343 0.91 -10.69 6.67
CA ARG A 343 0.92 -11.83 7.58
C ARG A 343 0.85 -11.40 9.05
N ASP A 344 1.64 -10.39 9.44
CA ASP A 344 1.71 -9.94 10.83
C ASP A 344 0.66 -8.89 11.21
N MET A 345 0.05 -8.22 10.24
CA MET A 345 -0.85 -7.08 10.45
C MET A 345 -0.26 -5.98 11.37
N ARG A 346 1.08 -5.90 11.47
CA ARG A 346 1.79 -4.99 12.36
C ARG A 346 2.38 -3.82 11.59
N LEU A 347 2.15 -2.63 12.13
CA LEU A 347 2.65 -1.35 11.60
C LEU A 347 4.19 -1.27 11.57
N ALA A 348 4.89 -1.98 12.45
CA ALA A 348 6.36 -1.98 12.47
C ALA A 348 6.94 -2.48 11.13
N SER A 349 6.28 -3.44 10.49
CA SER A 349 6.62 -4.02 9.18
C SER A 349 6.30 -3.09 8.00
N ILE A 350 5.58 -1.99 8.23
CA ILE A 350 5.25 -1.00 7.20
C ILE A 350 6.47 -0.14 6.83
N SER A 351 7.43 0.00 7.75
CA SER A 351 8.59 0.87 7.58
C SER A 351 9.34 0.57 6.28
N SER A 352 9.55 -0.71 5.94
CA SER A 352 10.24 -1.11 4.70
C SER A 352 9.40 -0.86 3.44
N SER A 353 8.08 -1.09 3.48
CA SER A 353 7.19 -0.80 2.33
C SER A 353 7.01 0.71 2.09
N ALA A 354 6.87 1.50 3.15
CA ALA A 354 6.81 2.97 3.09
C ALA A 354 8.13 3.59 2.63
N GLU A 355 9.24 2.92 2.94
CA GLU A 355 10.56 3.29 2.48
C GLU A 355 10.75 2.96 0.99
N LEU A 356 10.39 1.75 0.54
CA LEU A 356 10.42 1.36 -0.86
C LEU A 356 9.55 2.28 -1.73
N ALA A 357 8.33 2.61 -1.29
CA ALA A 357 7.43 3.52 -2.00
C ALA A 357 8.02 4.93 -2.20
N ARG A 358 8.82 5.41 -1.24
CA ARG A 358 9.40 6.76 -1.25
C ARG A 358 10.78 6.83 -1.90
N ARG A 359 11.66 5.87 -1.63
CA ARG A 359 13.09 5.93 -1.99
C ARG A 359 13.47 5.12 -3.23
N SER A 360 12.64 4.21 -3.72
CA SER A 360 12.98 3.44 -4.93
C SER A 360 13.05 4.36 -6.15
N GLY A 361 14.14 4.30 -6.92
CA GLY A 361 14.23 4.95 -8.24
C GLY A 361 13.36 4.26 -9.30
N ASN A 362 12.95 3.01 -9.07
CA ASN A 362 12.13 2.24 -9.99
C ASN A 362 10.64 2.58 -9.82
N ARG A 363 10.03 3.09 -10.90
CA ARG A 363 8.66 3.63 -10.88
C ARG A 363 7.59 2.55 -10.73
N LEU A 364 7.80 1.36 -11.29
CA LEU A 364 6.91 0.22 -11.08
C LEU A 364 6.87 -0.16 -9.60
N ILE A 365 8.05 -0.24 -8.96
CA ILE A 365 8.17 -0.58 -7.53
C ILE A 365 7.48 0.47 -6.66
N ARG A 366 7.71 1.76 -6.93
CA ARG A 366 6.98 2.84 -6.23
C ARG A 366 5.46 2.69 -6.36
N THR A 367 4.97 2.38 -7.56
CA THR A 367 3.53 2.21 -7.83
C THR A 367 2.96 1.03 -7.05
N VAL A 368 3.61 -0.13 -7.12
CA VAL A 368 3.19 -1.36 -6.43
C VAL A 368 3.25 -1.17 -4.91
N ALA A 369 4.36 -0.64 -4.40
CA ALA A 369 4.55 -0.40 -2.97
C ALA A 369 3.52 0.60 -2.42
N ALA A 370 3.30 1.74 -3.09
CA ALA A 370 2.31 2.73 -2.67
C ALA A 370 0.88 2.13 -2.66
N THR A 371 0.54 1.33 -3.67
CA THR A 371 -0.77 0.69 -3.76
C THR A 371 -1.03 -0.22 -2.56
N TRP A 372 -0.14 -1.15 -2.24
CA TRP A 372 -0.38 -2.10 -1.14
C TRP A 372 -0.16 -1.49 0.24
N LEU A 373 0.76 -0.52 0.35
CA LEU A 373 0.87 0.30 1.54
C LEU A 373 -0.44 1.02 1.86
N SER A 374 -1.11 1.59 0.86
CA SER A 374 -2.39 2.27 1.08
C SER A 374 -3.46 1.33 1.64
N VAL A 375 -3.53 0.09 1.13
CA VAL A 375 -4.45 -0.92 1.66
C VAL A 375 -4.11 -1.23 3.13
N MET A 376 -2.83 -1.42 3.46
CA MET A 376 -2.40 -1.68 4.84
C MET A 376 -2.72 -0.51 5.80
N LEU A 377 -2.51 0.73 5.36
CA LEU A 377 -2.81 1.93 6.13
C LEU A 377 -4.32 2.08 6.38
N ALA A 378 -5.14 1.77 5.38
CA ALA A 378 -6.60 1.79 5.51
C ALA A 378 -7.09 0.77 6.56
N HIS A 379 -6.54 -0.46 6.54
CA HIS A 379 -6.88 -1.47 7.55
C HIS A 379 -6.57 -1.00 8.96
N ASN A 380 -5.43 -0.34 9.15
CA ASN A 380 -4.98 0.17 10.44
C ASN A 380 -5.47 1.60 10.75
N GLN A 381 -6.37 2.15 9.94
CA GLN A 381 -7.03 3.45 10.19
C GLN A 381 -6.04 4.63 10.28
N HIS A 382 -4.90 4.54 9.58
CA HIS A 382 -3.92 5.63 9.49
C HIS A 382 -4.29 6.62 8.37
N TRP A 383 -5.36 7.38 8.58
CA TRP A 383 -5.99 8.19 7.54
C TRP A 383 -5.10 9.30 6.95
N GLU A 384 -4.28 9.95 7.78
CA GLU A 384 -3.34 11.00 7.31
C GLU A 384 -2.26 10.43 6.39
N MET A 385 -1.66 9.30 6.79
CA MET A 385 -0.67 8.63 5.93
C MET A 385 -1.33 8.05 4.69
N LEU A 386 -2.54 7.49 4.80
CA LEU A 386 -3.30 6.98 3.67
C LEU A 386 -3.49 8.05 2.58
N GLU A 387 -3.81 9.27 2.96
CA GLU A 387 -4.00 10.38 2.02
C GLU A 387 -2.74 10.69 1.22
N SER A 388 -1.58 10.80 1.89
CA SER A 388 -0.31 11.03 1.20
C SER A 388 0.09 9.86 0.28
N VAL A 389 -0.12 8.62 0.72
CA VAL A 389 0.25 7.43 -0.06
C VAL A 389 -0.69 7.20 -1.24
N THR A 390 -2.00 7.43 -1.09
CA THR A 390 -2.95 7.33 -2.21
C THR A 390 -2.73 8.44 -3.24
N ALA A 391 -2.34 9.64 -2.83
CA ALA A 391 -1.92 10.69 -3.75
C ALA A 391 -0.68 10.26 -4.56
N LEU A 392 0.33 9.68 -3.91
CA LEU A 392 1.50 9.11 -4.57
C LEU A 392 1.14 7.97 -5.54
N ALA A 393 0.22 7.08 -5.17
CA ALA A 393 -0.26 6.01 -6.04
C ALA A 393 -0.97 6.58 -7.29
N ILE A 394 -1.81 7.60 -7.14
CA ILE A 394 -2.48 8.28 -8.26
C ILE A 394 -1.46 9.00 -9.16
N GLU A 395 -0.43 9.61 -8.59
CA GLU A 395 0.63 10.29 -9.34
C GLU A 395 1.46 9.30 -10.17
N THR A 396 1.95 8.24 -9.52
CA THR A 396 2.79 7.22 -10.17
C THR A 396 2.04 6.46 -11.28
N THR A 397 0.74 6.24 -11.12
CA THR A 397 -0.13 5.61 -12.15
C THR A 397 -0.42 6.50 -13.37
N ARG A 398 -0.02 7.78 -13.36
CA ARG A 398 -0.01 8.63 -14.58
C ARG A 398 1.11 8.25 -15.54
N ILE A 399 2.18 7.70 -15.00
CA ILE A 399 3.39 7.34 -15.76
C ILE A 399 3.39 5.84 -16.04
N VAL A 400 3.17 5.02 -15.00
CA VAL A 400 2.97 3.58 -15.15
C VAL A 400 1.48 3.34 -15.41
N PRO A 401 1.06 2.88 -16.61
CA PRO A 401 -0.35 2.73 -16.96
C PRO A 401 -1.00 1.54 -16.23
N ALA A 402 -1.21 1.69 -14.92
CA ALA A 402 -1.79 0.70 -14.03
C ALA A 402 -3.20 1.13 -13.58
N PRO A 403 -4.21 1.02 -14.46
CA PRO A 403 -5.54 1.58 -14.19
C PRO A 403 -6.19 0.97 -12.94
N LEU A 404 -5.98 -0.33 -12.69
CA LEU A 404 -6.54 -0.97 -11.50
C LEU A 404 -5.97 -0.39 -10.20
N MET A 405 -4.66 -0.12 -10.16
CA MET A 405 -4.00 0.44 -8.98
C MET A 405 -4.46 1.88 -8.71
N ARG A 406 -4.72 2.66 -9.76
CA ARG A 406 -5.34 3.99 -9.64
C ARG A 406 -6.74 3.90 -9.03
N LEU A 407 -7.58 2.99 -9.55
CA LEU A 407 -8.93 2.79 -9.02
C LEU A 407 -8.91 2.26 -7.58
N ASN A 408 -7.92 1.46 -7.21
CA ASN A 408 -7.71 1.03 -5.83
C ASN A 408 -7.46 2.22 -4.90
N ALA A 409 -6.60 3.16 -5.30
CA ALA A 409 -6.39 4.39 -4.53
C ALA A 409 -7.69 5.21 -4.39
N GLU A 410 -8.47 5.36 -5.47
CA GLU A 410 -9.77 6.04 -5.40
C GLU A 410 -10.78 5.35 -4.49
N ALA A 411 -10.82 4.00 -4.50
CA ALA A 411 -11.69 3.21 -3.65
C ALA A 411 -11.32 3.33 -2.16
N LEU A 412 -10.02 3.39 -1.83
CA LEU A 412 -9.56 3.58 -0.46
C LEU A 412 -9.82 5.00 0.06
N ILE A 413 -9.80 6.01 -0.81
CA ILE A 413 -10.28 7.35 -0.45
C ILE A 413 -11.78 7.31 -0.15
N ALA A 414 -12.57 6.62 -0.98
CA ALA A 414 -14.00 6.44 -0.72
C ALA A 414 -14.26 5.69 0.60
N LEU A 415 -13.45 4.68 0.93
CA LEU A 415 -13.51 3.95 2.19
C LEU A 415 -13.24 4.86 3.39
N ARG A 416 -12.21 5.70 3.32
CA ARG A 416 -11.91 6.71 4.34
C ARG A 416 -13.07 7.69 4.51
N ASP A 417 -13.59 8.23 3.42
CA ASP A 417 -14.70 9.19 3.44
C ASP A 417 -15.96 8.53 4.06
N ALA A 418 -16.25 7.27 3.69
CA ALA A 418 -17.34 6.50 4.28
C ALA A 418 -17.13 6.28 5.79
N PHE A 419 -15.93 5.90 6.22
CA PHE A 419 -15.57 5.72 7.63
C PHE A 419 -15.78 7.01 8.45
N ARG A 420 -15.43 8.16 7.86
CA ARG A 420 -15.64 9.51 8.42
C ARG A 420 -17.09 9.97 8.44
N GLY A 421 -18.00 9.24 7.80
CA GLY A 421 -19.41 9.63 7.67
C GLY A 421 -19.67 10.66 6.56
N GLU A 422 -18.70 10.90 5.68
CA GLU A 422 -18.80 11.78 4.51
C GLU A 422 -19.48 11.04 3.34
N THR A 423 -20.71 10.57 3.57
CA THR A 423 -21.43 9.64 2.69
C THR A 423 -21.57 10.13 1.25
N GLU A 424 -21.82 11.42 1.04
CA GLU A 424 -21.96 11.98 -0.32
C GLU A 424 -20.64 11.91 -1.10
N SER A 425 -19.52 12.30 -0.49
CA SER A 425 -18.18 12.20 -1.10
C SER A 425 -17.84 10.75 -1.43
N ALA A 426 -18.09 9.84 -0.48
CA ALA A 426 -17.85 8.41 -0.66
C ALA A 426 -18.66 7.84 -1.84
N ARG A 427 -19.97 8.15 -1.94
CA ARG A 427 -20.84 7.68 -3.04
C ARG A 427 -20.40 8.21 -4.40
N VAL A 428 -20.07 9.50 -4.50
CA VAL A 428 -19.60 10.10 -5.76
C VAL A 428 -18.34 9.39 -6.27
N ARG A 429 -17.40 9.06 -5.38
CA ARG A 429 -16.20 8.30 -5.74
C ARG A 429 -16.52 6.84 -6.08
N LEU A 430 -17.36 6.19 -5.28
CA LEU A 430 -17.81 4.82 -5.50
C LEU A 430 -18.44 4.65 -6.89
N ASP A 431 -19.32 5.56 -7.29
CA ASP A 431 -19.98 5.54 -8.60
C ASP A 431 -18.98 5.74 -9.75
N ARG A 432 -17.99 6.62 -9.55
CA ARG A 432 -16.91 6.83 -10.53
C ARG A 432 -16.10 5.54 -10.75
N VAL A 433 -15.72 4.86 -9.67
CA VAL A 433 -14.94 3.62 -9.76
C VAL A 433 -15.80 2.49 -10.37
N ARG A 434 -17.09 2.40 -10.02
CA ARG A 434 -18.04 1.42 -10.59
C ARG A 434 -18.29 1.59 -12.08
N ALA A 435 -18.23 2.82 -12.58
CA ALA A 435 -18.40 3.11 -14.00
C ALA A 435 -17.20 2.67 -14.87
N ASP A 436 -16.04 2.39 -14.27
CA ASP A 436 -14.83 2.03 -15.02
C ASP A 436 -14.90 0.57 -15.53
N PRO A 437 -14.74 0.32 -16.86
CA PRO A 437 -14.77 -1.02 -17.42
C PRO A 437 -13.73 -1.99 -16.85
N VAL A 438 -12.60 -1.48 -16.33
CA VAL A 438 -11.50 -2.28 -15.75
C VAL A 438 -11.98 -3.10 -14.55
N LEU A 439 -13.04 -2.66 -13.86
CA LEU A 439 -13.58 -3.34 -12.68
C LEU A 439 -14.14 -4.74 -12.98
N ARG A 440 -14.54 -5.05 -14.23
CA ARG A 440 -15.18 -6.33 -14.59
C ARG A 440 -14.35 -7.56 -14.22
N ARG A 441 -13.02 -7.45 -14.27
CA ARG A 441 -12.06 -8.53 -13.94
C ARG A 441 -11.39 -8.34 -12.58
N ALA A 442 -11.75 -7.31 -11.83
CA ALA A 442 -11.10 -6.93 -10.58
C ALA A 442 -11.88 -7.45 -9.36
N TYR A 443 -11.75 -8.74 -9.06
CA TYR A 443 -12.45 -9.36 -7.93
C TYR A 443 -12.17 -8.64 -6.60
N ARG A 444 -10.91 -8.50 -6.20
CA ARG A 444 -10.52 -7.83 -4.96
C ARG A 444 -11.03 -6.40 -4.84
N LEU A 445 -10.91 -5.61 -5.91
CA LEU A 445 -11.36 -4.22 -5.85
C LEU A 445 -12.88 -4.12 -5.63
N ARG A 446 -13.68 -5.03 -6.20
CA ARG A 446 -15.13 -5.06 -5.94
C ARG A 446 -15.43 -5.29 -4.46
N LEU A 447 -14.66 -6.15 -3.78
CA LEU A 447 -14.81 -6.35 -2.34
C LEU A 447 -14.56 -5.05 -1.55
N VAL A 448 -13.53 -4.26 -1.91
CA VAL A 448 -13.29 -2.91 -1.34
C VAL A 448 -14.53 -2.03 -1.51
N LEU A 449 -15.08 -1.97 -2.73
CA LEU A 449 -16.23 -1.11 -3.04
C LEU A 449 -17.47 -1.51 -2.24
N ASP A 450 -17.68 -2.81 -2.10
CA ASP A 450 -18.76 -3.33 -1.28
C ASP A 450 -18.52 -2.99 0.21
N SER A 451 -17.27 -2.93 0.69
CA SER A 451 -16.95 -2.48 2.06
C SER A 451 -17.22 -0.99 2.27
N VAL A 452 -16.98 -0.15 1.25
CA VAL A 452 -17.41 1.26 1.27
C VAL A 452 -18.93 1.34 1.45
N GLU A 453 -19.67 0.54 0.71
CA GLU A 453 -21.14 0.51 0.79
C GLU A 453 -21.63 -0.03 2.13
N VAL A 454 -21.01 -1.07 2.68
CA VAL A 454 -21.29 -1.59 4.03
C VAL A 454 -21.11 -0.50 5.10
N LEU A 455 -20.04 0.30 5.03
CA LEU A 455 -19.82 1.42 5.95
C LEU A 455 -20.79 2.59 5.76
N ILE A 456 -21.38 2.74 4.58
CA ILE A 456 -22.43 3.73 4.33
C ILE A 456 -23.77 3.25 4.89
N GLU A 457 -24.15 2.02 4.56
CA GLU A 457 -25.51 1.51 4.74
C GLU A 457 -25.73 0.96 6.15
N GLY A 458 -24.76 0.23 6.69
CA GLY A 458 -24.84 -0.40 7.99
C GLY A 458 -25.08 0.57 9.15
N PRO A 459 -24.26 1.62 9.33
CA PRO A 459 -24.48 2.61 10.40
C PRO A 459 -25.80 3.37 10.31
N GLN A 460 -26.41 3.48 9.12
CA GLN A 460 -27.70 4.14 8.92
C GLN A 460 -28.90 3.28 9.33
N GLY A 461 -28.68 1.96 9.41
CA GLY A 461 -29.68 0.97 9.80
C GLY A 461 -30.16 0.08 8.65
N ASN A 462 -29.53 0.14 7.48
CA ASN A 462 -29.88 -0.67 6.32
C ASN A 462 -29.15 -2.03 6.38
N TYR A 463 -29.40 -2.76 7.47
CA TYR A 463 -28.63 -3.95 7.85
C TYR A 463 -28.81 -5.10 6.87
N GLU A 464 -30.00 -5.29 6.29
CA GLU A 464 -30.28 -6.36 5.33
C GLU A 464 -29.38 -6.24 4.09
N HIS A 465 -29.22 -5.02 3.59
CA HIS A 465 -28.38 -4.75 2.41
C HIS A 465 -26.89 -4.89 2.74
N ALA A 466 -26.46 -4.31 3.86
CA ALA A 466 -25.07 -4.44 4.31
C ALA A 466 -24.68 -5.91 4.57
N LEU A 467 -25.56 -6.69 5.20
CA LEU A 467 -25.33 -8.10 5.47
C LEU A 467 -25.34 -8.94 4.19
N ALA A 468 -26.16 -8.59 3.19
CA ALA A 468 -26.14 -9.27 1.89
C ALA A 468 -24.78 -9.12 1.19
N LEU A 469 -24.18 -7.93 1.23
CA LEU A 469 -22.84 -7.66 0.66
C LEU A 469 -21.71 -8.40 1.40
N LEU A 470 -21.84 -8.59 2.72
CA LEU A 470 -20.88 -9.34 3.52
C LEU A 470 -21.06 -10.86 3.37
N SER A 471 -22.30 -11.32 3.17
CA SER A 471 -22.63 -12.76 3.04
C SER A 471 -22.04 -13.42 1.80
N THR A 472 -21.81 -12.66 0.72
CA THR A 472 -21.22 -13.19 -0.52
C THR A 472 -19.72 -13.48 -0.42
N ARG A 473 -19.10 -13.11 0.71
CA ARG A 473 -17.67 -13.28 0.96
C ARG A 473 -17.50 -14.57 1.75
N GLU A 474 -16.55 -15.42 1.41
CA GLU A 474 -16.09 -16.48 2.31
C GLU A 474 -14.84 -15.98 3.05
N PRO A 475 -14.66 -16.30 4.34
CA PRO A 475 -13.43 -15.94 5.02
C PRO A 475 -12.33 -16.81 4.41
N ASP A 476 -11.35 -16.20 3.78
CA ASP A 476 -10.12 -16.86 3.40
C ASP A 476 -8.91 -16.14 4.00
N ILE A 477 -7.85 -16.91 4.17
CA ILE A 477 -6.56 -16.51 4.67
C ILE A 477 -6.01 -15.27 3.97
N LEU A 478 -6.12 -15.18 2.64
CA LEU A 478 -5.62 -14.06 1.87
C LEU A 478 -6.61 -12.91 1.83
N ASP A 479 -7.89 -13.13 2.10
CA ASP A 479 -8.87 -12.05 2.30
C ASP A 479 -8.76 -11.42 3.70
N LEU A 480 -8.41 -12.24 4.71
CA LEU A 480 -8.23 -11.83 6.10
C LEU A 480 -6.82 -11.30 6.42
N THR A 481 -5.80 -11.68 5.63
CA THR A 481 -4.40 -11.22 5.79
C THR A 481 -3.98 -10.21 4.75
N VAL A 482 -4.28 -10.39 3.45
CA VAL A 482 -3.84 -9.55 2.31
C VAL A 482 -4.99 -8.78 1.65
N GLY A 483 -6.22 -9.14 1.99
CA GLY A 483 -7.42 -8.66 1.32
C GLY A 483 -7.83 -7.29 1.81
N PRO A 484 -8.76 -6.64 1.09
CA PRO A 484 -9.33 -5.35 1.48
C PRO A 484 -10.28 -5.42 2.69
N CYS A 485 -10.55 -6.64 3.16
CA CYS A 485 -11.66 -7.03 4.01
C CYS A 485 -11.16 -7.64 5.31
N GLY A 486 -10.37 -6.88 6.06
CA GLY A 486 -9.76 -7.36 7.30
C GLY A 486 -10.75 -7.71 8.42
N PRO A 487 -10.25 -8.05 9.62
CA PRO A 487 -11.03 -8.56 10.75
C PRO A 487 -12.24 -7.69 11.14
N VAL A 488 -12.17 -6.38 10.91
CA VAL A 488 -13.24 -5.43 11.25
C VAL A 488 -14.58 -5.79 10.60
N GLU A 489 -14.57 -6.29 9.37
CA GLU A 489 -15.81 -6.65 8.67
C GLU A 489 -16.49 -7.88 9.25
N LEU A 490 -15.74 -8.78 9.88
CA LEU A 490 -16.30 -9.88 10.64
C LEU A 490 -17.20 -9.35 11.77
N PHE A 491 -16.75 -8.30 12.46
CA PHE A 491 -17.57 -7.68 13.50
C PHE A 491 -18.81 -7.00 12.91
N ASP A 492 -18.70 -6.36 11.75
CA ASP A 492 -19.85 -5.77 11.06
C ASP A 492 -20.87 -6.84 10.65
N PHE A 493 -20.42 -7.97 10.10
CA PHE A 493 -21.27 -9.14 9.81
C PHE A 493 -22.00 -9.60 11.07
N VAL A 494 -21.27 -9.81 12.17
CA VAL A 494 -21.84 -10.29 13.44
C VAL A 494 -22.83 -9.29 14.03
N ASP A 495 -22.52 -7.99 14.07
CA ASP A 495 -23.42 -6.94 14.57
C ASP A 495 -24.73 -6.92 13.77
N TYR A 496 -24.66 -6.91 12.43
CA TYR A 496 -25.85 -6.87 11.58
C TYR A 496 -26.66 -8.17 11.63
N ALA A 497 -26.00 -9.33 11.61
CA ALA A 497 -26.67 -10.62 11.77
C ALA A 497 -27.40 -10.73 13.12
N ILE A 498 -26.80 -10.24 14.21
CA ILE A 498 -27.46 -10.17 15.52
C ILE A 498 -28.70 -9.28 15.49
N LEU A 499 -28.62 -8.11 14.84
CA LEU A 499 -29.73 -7.17 14.72
C LEU A 499 -30.89 -7.73 13.89
N LEU A 500 -30.59 -8.58 12.90
CA LEU A 500 -31.57 -9.30 12.07
C LEU A 500 -32.02 -10.64 12.66
N GLY A 501 -31.46 -11.06 13.79
CA GLY A 501 -31.82 -12.30 14.48
C GLY A 501 -31.19 -13.58 13.91
N GLN A 502 -30.18 -13.46 13.04
CA GLN A 502 -29.44 -14.56 12.41
C GLN A 502 -28.21 -14.95 13.27
N ILE A 503 -28.45 -15.52 14.44
CA ILE A 503 -27.37 -15.76 15.43
C ILE A 503 -26.53 -16.96 15.08
N GLU A 504 -27.16 -18.00 14.54
CA GLU A 504 -26.51 -19.22 14.09
C GLU A 504 -25.50 -18.91 12.96
N ASP A 505 -25.88 -18.04 12.03
CA ASP A 505 -25.01 -17.59 10.94
C ASP A 505 -23.83 -16.76 11.45
N ALA A 506 -24.08 -15.87 12.43
CA ALA A 506 -23.02 -15.10 13.09
C ALA A 506 -22.00 -16.02 13.79
N ALA A 507 -22.48 -17.01 14.54
CA ALA A 507 -21.63 -17.98 15.24
C ALA A 507 -20.84 -18.86 14.26
N ALA A 508 -21.49 -19.38 13.21
CA ALA A 508 -20.83 -20.18 12.18
C ALA A 508 -19.71 -19.40 11.48
N ARG A 509 -19.93 -18.11 11.19
CA ARG A 509 -18.94 -17.25 10.57
C ARG A 509 -17.72 -17.02 11.48
N VAL A 510 -17.94 -16.81 12.77
CA VAL A 510 -16.85 -16.64 13.76
C VAL A 510 -16.03 -17.92 13.87
N GLU A 511 -16.67 -19.09 13.95
CA GLU A 511 -15.95 -20.38 14.04
C GLU A 511 -15.15 -20.69 12.78
N LEU A 512 -15.71 -20.47 11.59
CA LEU A 512 -14.96 -20.60 10.33
C LEU A 512 -13.72 -19.69 10.31
N THR A 513 -13.87 -18.45 10.76
CA THR A 513 -12.75 -17.49 10.84
C THR A 513 -11.72 -17.91 11.90
N ARG A 514 -12.17 -18.53 13.01
CA ARG A 514 -11.32 -19.09 14.06
C ARG A 514 -10.57 -20.35 13.60
N GLU A 515 -11.04 -21.08 12.60
CA GLU A 515 -10.26 -22.19 12.02
C GLU A 515 -9.10 -21.67 11.17
N ILE A 516 -9.27 -20.49 10.55
CA ILE A 516 -8.35 -19.93 9.56
C ILE A 516 -7.26 -19.03 10.18
N LEU A 517 -7.61 -18.21 11.18
CA LEU A 517 -6.74 -17.16 11.74
C LEU A 517 -5.66 -17.56 12.77
N PRO A 518 -5.81 -18.61 13.61
CA PRO A 518 -4.86 -18.93 14.68
C PRO A 518 -3.40 -19.09 14.24
N PRO A 519 -3.10 -19.65 13.05
CA PRO A 519 -1.74 -19.71 12.52
C PRO A 519 -0.97 -18.38 12.43
N TYR A 520 -1.68 -17.26 12.32
CA TYR A 520 -1.09 -15.97 11.93
C TYR A 520 -0.67 -15.07 13.10
N GLY A 521 -1.05 -15.41 14.35
CA GLY A 521 -0.56 -14.71 15.54
C GLY A 521 -0.95 -13.23 15.68
N SER A 522 -1.96 -12.76 14.95
CA SER A 522 -2.42 -11.36 14.99
C SER A 522 -3.20 -11.05 16.28
N GLU A 523 -2.65 -10.16 17.11
CA GLU A 523 -3.30 -9.70 18.35
C GLU A 523 -4.62 -8.98 18.07
N ARG A 524 -4.68 -8.21 16.99
CA ARG A 524 -5.90 -7.50 16.56
C ARG A 524 -6.98 -8.48 16.12
N ALA A 525 -6.63 -9.49 15.32
CA ALA A 525 -7.57 -10.49 14.87
C ALA A 525 -8.12 -11.31 16.06
N ALA A 526 -7.25 -11.68 17.01
CA ALA A 526 -7.66 -12.34 18.26
C ALA A 526 -8.61 -11.47 19.10
N PHE A 527 -8.34 -10.16 19.18
CA PHE A 527 -9.25 -9.20 19.84
C PHE A 527 -10.61 -9.14 19.14
N VAL A 528 -10.65 -9.06 17.81
CA VAL A 528 -11.89 -8.99 17.05
C VAL A 528 -12.71 -10.28 17.18
N LEU A 529 -12.09 -11.46 17.10
CA LEU A 529 -12.77 -12.74 17.37
C LEU A 529 -13.39 -12.75 18.77
N SER A 530 -12.63 -12.33 19.78
CA SER A 530 -13.13 -12.22 21.16
C SER A 530 -14.27 -11.21 21.28
N ALA A 531 -14.22 -10.11 20.52
CA ALA A 531 -15.28 -9.10 20.49
C ALA A 531 -16.54 -9.64 19.81
N CYS A 532 -16.42 -10.44 18.76
CA CYS A 532 -17.55 -11.12 18.12
C CYS A 532 -18.22 -12.11 19.09
N ASP A 533 -17.43 -12.95 19.77
CA ASP A 533 -17.94 -13.87 20.80
C ASP A 533 -18.71 -13.11 21.89
N ALA A 534 -18.12 -12.01 22.37
CA ALA A 534 -18.74 -11.17 23.37
C ALA A 534 -20.04 -10.51 22.86
N ALA A 535 -20.06 -10.03 21.63
CA ALA A 535 -21.26 -9.43 21.02
C ALA A 535 -22.40 -10.45 20.91
N ILE A 536 -22.12 -11.69 20.50
CA ILE A 536 -23.09 -12.79 20.47
C ILE A 536 -23.58 -13.10 21.90
N ALA A 537 -22.64 -13.24 22.86
CA ALA A 537 -22.94 -13.60 24.24
C ALA A 537 -23.74 -12.55 25.01
N VAL A 538 -23.64 -11.26 24.68
CA VAL A 538 -24.35 -10.14 25.33
C VAL A 538 -25.87 -10.33 25.35
N ARG A 539 -26.42 -11.16 24.45
CA ARG A 539 -27.84 -11.58 24.50
C ARG A 539 -28.20 -12.36 25.78
N THR A 540 -27.31 -13.21 26.28
CA THR A 540 -27.55 -14.07 27.44
C THR A 540 -26.77 -13.63 28.68
N SER A 541 -25.55 -13.10 28.51
CA SER A 541 -24.67 -12.66 29.59
C SER A 541 -23.84 -11.45 29.19
N LEU A 542 -23.80 -10.46 30.08
CA LEU A 542 -23.00 -9.24 29.91
C LEU A 542 -21.51 -9.43 30.26
N ALA A 543 -21.17 -10.47 31.03
CA ALA A 543 -19.84 -10.65 31.61
C ALA A 543 -18.69 -10.78 30.59
N PRO A 544 -18.84 -11.50 29.45
CA PRO A 544 -17.76 -11.58 28.46
C PRO A 544 -17.38 -10.22 27.86
N ALA A 545 -18.39 -9.39 27.53
CA ALA A 545 -18.16 -8.04 27.01
C ALA A 545 -17.56 -7.11 28.07
N GLU A 546 -18.01 -7.18 29.32
CA GLU A 546 -17.43 -6.41 30.43
C GLU A 546 -15.94 -6.72 30.64
N ALA A 547 -15.59 -8.02 30.67
CA ALA A 547 -14.21 -8.47 30.83
C ALA A 547 -13.32 -8.01 29.67
N LEU A 548 -13.79 -8.11 28.43
CA LEU A 548 -13.03 -7.69 27.26
C LEU A 548 -12.88 -6.17 27.18
N LEU A 549 -13.94 -5.41 27.48
CA LEU A 549 -13.89 -3.95 27.51
C LEU A 549 -12.96 -3.42 28.62
N ALA A 550 -12.88 -4.10 29.76
CA ALA A 550 -11.91 -3.76 30.81
C ALA A 550 -10.46 -3.94 30.33
N ARG A 551 -10.18 -5.05 29.62
CA ARG A 551 -8.87 -5.31 29.02
C ARG A 551 -8.54 -4.36 27.87
N SER A 552 -9.56 -3.87 27.15
CA SER A 552 -9.38 -3.01 25.97
C SER A 552 -8.70 -1.67 26.29
N GLN A 553 -8.68 -1.24 27.55
CA GLN A 553 -8.00 -0.01 27.96
C GLN A 553 -6.47 -0.08 27.82
N ALA A 554 -5.91 -1.28 27.70
CA ALA A 554 -4.48 -1.52 27.59
C ALA A 554 -4.01 -1.83 26.15
N VAL A 555 -4.92 -1.87 25.17
CA VAL A 555 -4.62 -2.22 23.76
C VAL A 555 -5.00 -1.08 22.81
N PRO A 556 -4.34 -0.93 21.64
CA PRO A 556 -4.56 0.21 20.74
C PRO A 556 -5.81 0.11 19.84
N PHE A 557 -6.66 -0.91 19.99
CA PHE A 557 -7.81 -1.19 19.10
C PHE A 557 -9.08 -0.41 19.48
N VAL A 558 -8.97 0.92 19.46
CA VAL A 558 -10.01 1.85 19.94
C VAL A 558 -11.32 1.69 19.18
N TYR A 559 -11.26 1.56 17.86
CA TYR A 559 -12.45 1.42 17.01
C TYR A 559 -13.23 0.14 17.32
N GLU A 560 -12.55 -1.01 17.36
CA GLU A 560 -13.15 -2.31 17.64
C GLU A 560 -13.76 -2.35 19.05
N ALA A 561 -13.05 -1.80 20.04
CA ALA A 561 -13.56 -1.69 21.40
C ALA A 561 -14.80 -0.78 21.49
N ALA A 562 -14.83 0.32 20.72
CA ALA A 562 -16.00 1.20 20.66
C ALA A 562 -17.21 0.52 20.01
N ARG A 563 -17.00 -0.26 18.94
CA ARG A 563 -18.05 -1.05 18.28
C ARG A 563 -18.65 -2.11 19.23
N LEU A 564 -17.82 -2.85 19.96
CA LEU A 564 -18.30 -3.77 21.00
C LEU A 564 -19.05 -3.04 22.12
N ARG A 565 -18.53 -1.89 22.57
CA ARG A 565 -19.18 -1.10 23.63
C ARG A 565 -20.54 -0.55 23.20
N LEU A 566 -20.73 -0.25 21.91
CA LEU A 566 -22.03 0.13 21.35
C LEU A 566 -23.06 -1.00 21.50
N VAL A 567 -22.71 -2.22 21.06
CA VAL A 567 -23.58 -3.41 21.21
C VAL A 567 -23.91 -3.67 22.69
N TYR A 568 -22.91 -3.57 23.56
CA TYR A 568 -23.08 -3.71 25.00
C TYR A 568 -24.04 -2.66 25.59
N ALA A 569 -23.88 -1.39 25.21
CA ALA A 569 -24.76 -0.30 25.65
C ALA A 569 -26.20 -0.45 25.16
N GLU A 570 -26.40 -0.87 23.91
CA GLU A 570 -27.71 -1.16 23.34
C GLU A 570 -28.41 -2.26 24.14
N ARG A 571 -27.67 -3.30 24.55
CA ARG A 571 -28.21 -4.35 25.42
C ARG A 571 -28.57 -3.83 26.81
N LEU A 572 -27.72 -3.03 27.44
CA LEU A 572 -28.01 -2.42 28.75
C LEU A 572 -29.31 -1.62 28.70
N ARG A 573 -29.53 -0.84 27.63
CA ARG A 573 -30.78 -0.10 27.42
C ARG A 573 -31.97 -1.05 27.32
N ARG A 574 -31.88 -2.11 26.50
CA ARG A 574 -32.96 -3.11 26.36
C ARG A 574 -33.26 -3.85 27.67
N LEU A 575 -32.30 -3.98 28.57
CA LEU A 575 -32.49 -4.51 29.94
C LEU A 575 -33.01 -3.45 30.93
N GLY A 576 -33.21 -2.21 30.49
CA GLY A 576 -33.71 -1.11 31.30
C GLY A 576 -32.67 -0.41 32.19
N ARG A 577 -31.38 -0.74 32.04
CA ARG A 577 -30.26 -0.11 32.77
C ARG A 577 -29.81 1.18 32.08
N THR A 578 -30.74 2.11 31.89
CA THR A 578 -30.60 3.27 31.00
C THR A 578 -29.49 4.23 31.42
N ALA A 579 -29.28 4.43 32.73
CA ALA A 579 -28.22 5.29 33.26
C ALA A 579 -26.81 4.71 33.00
N GLU A 580 -26.68 3.39 32.93
CA GLU A 580 -25.42 2.72 32.59
C GLU A 580 -25.20 2.76 31.07
N ALA A 581 -26.23 2.42 30.30
CA ALA A 581 -26.20 2.52 28.84
C ALA A 581 -25.73 3.90 28.37
N ARG A 582 -26.29 4.99 28.94
CA ARG A 582 -25.91 6.36 28.60
C ARG A 582 -24.43 6.67 28.87
N ARG A 583 -23.88 6.18 29.99
CA ARG A 583 -22.44 6.34 30.31
C ARG A 583 -21.57 5.64 29.28
N HIS A 584 -21.92 4.42 28.88
CA HIS A 584 -21.21 3.70 27.84
C HIS A 584 -21.33 4.38 26.47
N LEU A 585 -22.52 4.86 26.08
CA LEU A 585 -22.75 5.55 24.82
C LEU A 585 -21.94 6.86 24.68
N HIS A 586 -21.84 7.66 25.75
CA HIS A 586 -20.97 8.84 25.73
C HIS A 586 -19.50 8.47 25.56
N ARG A 587 -19.05 7.36 26.17
CA ARG A 587 -17.69 6.88 25.94
C ARG A 587 -17.49 6.40 24.51
N VAL A 588 -18.47 5.69 23.92
CA VAL A 588 -18.45 5.30 22.50
C VAL A 588 -18.32 6.54 21.61
N GLU A 589 -19.08 7.60 21.89
CA GLU A 589 -19.00 8.84 21.12
C GLU A 589 -17.60 9.47 21.17
N ILE A 590 -16.96 9.49 22.34
CA ILE A 590 -15.58 10.00 22.50
C ILE A 590 -14.59 9.15 21.71
N ASP A 591 -14.65 7.83 21.87
CA ASP A 591 -13.70 6.90 21.26
C ASP A 591 -13.83 6.91 19.73
N LEU A 592 -15.06 6.91 19.19
CA LEU A 592 -15.27 6.99 17.73
C LEU A 592 -14.79 8.33 17.16
N LYS A 593 -14.99 9.45 17.86
CA LYS A 593 -14.44 10.75 17.43
C LYS A 593 -12.91 10.76 17.44
N SER A 594 -12.28 10.05 18.38
CA SER A 594 -10.81 10.01 18.47
C SER A 594 -10.12 9.27 17.32
N VAL A 595 -10.87 8.45 16.57
CA VAL A 595 -10.37 7.68 15.41
C VAL A 595 -11.02 8.12 14.10
N ASP A 596 -11.71 9.26 14.08
CA ASP A 596 -12.47 9.77 12.93
C ASP A 596 -13.58 8.83 12.42
N ALA A 597 -14.17 7.98 13.26
CA ALA A 597 -15.24 7.05 12.89
C ALA A 597 -16.63 7.72 12.91
N GLY A 598 -16.78 8.78 12.11
CA GLY A 598 -17.98 9.62 12.07
C GLY A 598 -19.24 8.89 11.61
N ALA A 599 -19.11 7.84 10.78
CA ALA A 599 -20.24 7.07 10.23
C ALA A 599 -21.18 6.53 11.31
N TRP A 600 -20.63 6.16 12.47
CA TRP A 600 -21.35 5.54 13.58
C TRP A 600 -22.04 6.52 14.52
N LEU A 601 -21.71 7.82 14.44
CA LEU A 601 -22.17 8.82 15.42
C LEU A 601 -23.69 9.00 15.39
N GLU A 602 -24.35 8.84 14.25
CA GLU A 602 -25.82 8.91 14.19
C GLU A 602 -26.51 7.74 14.88
N ARG A 603 -25.96 6.51 14.79
CA ARG A 603 -26.47 5.36 15.56
C ARG A 603 -26.31 5.59 17.06
N VAL A 604 -25.16 6.11 17.49
CA VAL A 604 -24.92 6.48 18.91
C VAL A 604 -25.91 7.54 19.38
N ARG A 605 -26.12 8.60 18.58
CA ARG A 605 -27.10 9.65 18.90
C ARG A 605 -28.53 9.11 18.96
N ARG A 606 -28.90 8.19 18.07
CA ARG A 606 -30.22 7.51 18.08
C ARG A 606 -30.43 6.74 19.38
N GLU A 607 -29.44 5.99 19.82
CA GLU A 607 -29.49 5.24 21.08
C GLU A 607 -29.45 6.14 22.33
N LEU A 608 -28.72 7.26 22.29
CA LEU A 608 -28.77 8.28 23.35
C LEU A 608 -30.16 8.93 23.46
N ARG A 609 -30.79 9.26 22.33
CA ARG A 609 -32.19 9.76 22.29
C ARG A 609 -33.17 8.71 22.81
N ALA A 610 -32.98 7.43 22.45
CA ALA A 610 -33.80 6.34 22.99
C ALA A 610 -33.66 6.22 24.52
N CYS A 611 -32.44 6.34 25.06
CA CYS A 611 -32.21 6.38 26.50
C CYS A 611 -32.87 7.58 27.19
N GLN A 612 -33.11 8.69 26.50
CA GLN A 612 -33.83 9.83 27.07
C GLN A 612 -35.34 9.54 27.10
N ARG A 613 -35.89 9.07 25.98
CA ARG A 613 -37.31 8.69 25.87
C ARG A 613 -37.72 7.62 26.88
N ASP A 614 -36.92 6.58 27.05
CA ASP A 614 -37.20 5.51 28.03
C ASP A 614 -37.33 6.06 29.46
N VAL A 615 -36.54 7.09 29.81
CA VAL A 615 -36.64 7.75 31.11
C VAL A 615 -37.89 8.62 31.20
N VAL A 616 -38.23 9.38 30.16
CA VAL A 616 -39.44 10.21 30.12
C VAL A 616 -40.70 9.35 30.31
N VAL A 617 -40.80 8.23 29.59
CA VAL A 617 -41.95 7.31 29.67
C VAL A 617 -42.05 6.72 31.08
N ARG A 618 -40.94 6.24 31.65
CA ARG A 618 -40.93 5.66 33.01
C ARG A 618 -41.29 6.65 34.10
N VAL A 619 -40.89 7.92 33.94
CA VAL A 619 -41.29 8.99 34.87
C VAL A 619 -42.78 9.28 34.75
N ALA A 620 -43.34 9.26 33.53
CA ALA A 620 -44.77 9.42 33.30
C ALA A 620 -45.63 8.26 33.85
N GLU A 621 -45.04 7.07 34.07
CA GLU A 621 -45.71 5.92 34.71
C GLU A 621 -45.77 6.02 36.25
N LEU A 622 -45.13 7.02 36.86
CA LEU A 622 -45.24 7.27 38.29
C LEU A 622 -46.62 7.84 38.62
N THR A 623 -47.25 7.29 39.66
CA THR A 623 -48.44 7.93 40.25
C THR A 623 -48.07 9.30 40.84
N GLU A 624 -49.05 10.20 40.99
CA GLU A 624 -48.83 11.54 41.58
C GLU A 624 -48.08 11.46 42.92
N GLN A 625 -48.45 10.51 43.78
CA GLN A 625 -47.81 10.32 45.08
C GLN A 625 -46.37 9.81 44.97
N GLU A 626 -46.10 8.91 44.02
CA GLU A 626 -44.76 8.40 43.74
C GLU A 626 -43.85 9.48 43.15
N ALA A 627 -44.36 10.28 42.21
CA ALA A 627 -43.66 11.41 41.62
C ALA A 627 -43.30 12.45 42.69
N ARG A 628 -44.25 12.81 43.56
CA ARG A 628 -44.03 13.76 44.66
C ARG A 628 -42.98 13.28 45.66
N ILE A 629 -43.00 11.99 46.01
CA ILE A 629 -41.99 11.39 46.89
C ILE A 629 -40.62 11.35 46.19
N ALA A 630 -40.58 11.02 44.90
CA ALA A 630 -39.35 10.97 44.11
C ALA A 630 -38.69 12.35 43.99
N GLU A 631 -39.47 13.42 43.75
CA GLU A 631 -39.00 14.81 43.68
C GLU A 631 -38.36 15.26 45.00
N LEU A 632 -39.06 15.06 46.13
CA LEU A 632 -38.53 15.43 47.45
C LEU A 632 -37.27 14.61 47.81
N ALA A 633 -37.24 13.33 47.42
CA ALA A 633 -36.08 12.48 47.61
C ALA A 633 -34.88 12.89 46.75
N ALA A 634 -35.12 13.31 45.51
CA ALA A 634 -34.11 13.88 44.62
C ALA A 634 -33.58 15.23 45.12
N GLY A 635 -34.42 16.01 45.79
CA GLY A 635 -34.06 17.26 46.49
C GLY A 635 -33.22 17.08 47.75
N GLY A 636 -32.86 15.84 48.12
CA GLY A 636 -31.95 15.54 49.22
C GLY A 636 -32.61 15.32 50.59
N LEU A 637 -33.94 15.42 50.69
CA LEU A 637 -34.64 15.17 51.96
C LEU A 637 -34.54 13.69 52.36
N SER A 638 -34.44 13.42 53.65
CA SER A 638 -34.50 12.07 54.23
C SER A 638 -35.94 11.54 54.25
N ASN A 639 -36.12 10.21 54.36
CA ASN A 639 -37.46 9.62 54.48
C ASN A 639 -38.25 10.17 55.68
N LYS A 640 -37.58 10.64 56.75
CA LYS A 640 -38.21 11.25 57.92
C LYS A 640 -38.76 12.64 57.61
N GLU A 641 -38.01 13.45 56.88
CA GLU A 641 -38.42 14.80 56.46
C GLU A 641 -39.52 14.75 55.41
N ILE A 642 -39.41 13.84 54.42
CA ILE A 642 -40.46 13.60 53.42
C ILE A 642 -41.74 13.12 54.10
N GLY A 643 -41.61 12.20 55.07
CA GLY A 643 -42.74 11.71 55.85
C GLY A 643 -43.45 12.84 56.62
N HIS A 644 -42.68 13.75 57.21
CA HIS A 644 -43.24 14.92 57.90
C HIS A 644 -43.96 15.87 56.93
N GLN A 645 -43.40 16.13 55.74
CA GLN A 645 -44.02 17.03 54.75
C GLN A 645 -45.28 16.45 54.09
N LEU A 646 -45.32 15.13 53.85
CA LEU A 646 -46.43 14.48 53.17
C LEU A 646 -47.40 13.77 54.14
N TYR A 647 -47.24 13.97 55.45
CA TYR A 647 -48.01 13.28 56.50
C TYR A 647 -47.99 11.74 56.37
N LEU A 648 -46.83 11.18 56.02
CA LEU A 648 -46.58 9.75 55.89
C LEU A 648 -45.55 9.25 56.91
N SER A 649 -45.62 7.96 57.27
CA SER A 649 -44.54 7.36 58.05
C SER A 649 -43.25 7.25 57.21
N PRO A 650 -42.05 7.37 57.82
CA PRO A 650 -40.78 7.19 57.09
C PRO A 650 -40.68 5.82 56.40
N ARG A 651 -41.33 4.79 56.98
CA ARG A 651 -41.44 3.44 56.40
C ARG A 651 -42.29 3.43 55.14
N THR A 652 -43.39 4.18 55.12
CA THR A 652 -44.26 4.32 53.94
C THR A 652 -43.52 5.00 52.78
N VAL A 653 -42.75 6.06 53.06
CA VAL A 653 -41.88 6.71 52.07
C VAL A 653 -40.85 5.73 51.50
N GLY A 654 -40.19 4.94 52.36
CA GLY A 654 -39.28 3.89 51.93
C GLY A 654 -39.96 2.84 51.03
N GLY A 655 -41.20 2.47 51.34
CA GLY A 655 -42.02 1.56 50.53
C GLY A 655 -42.38 2.13 49.16
N HIS A 656 -42.71 3.42 49.05
CA HIS A 656 -42.89 4.08 47.76
C HIS A 656 -41.60 4.12 46.96
N LEU A 657 -40.47 4.51 47.57
CA LEU A 657 -39.18 4.53 46.88
C LEU A 657 -38.73 3.14 46.41
N TYR A 658 -39.03 2.10 47.19
CA TYR A 658 -38.79 0.71 46.78
C TYR A 658 -39.59 0.33 45.52
N LYS A 659 -40.78 0.91 45.30
CA LYS A 659 -41.57 0.72 44.07
C LYS A 659 -41.15 1.64 42.93
N VAL A 660 -40.70 2.86 43.24
CA VAL A 660 -40.23 3.85 42.27
C VAL A 660 -38.91 3.41 41.61
N PHE A 661 -37.97 2.84 42.35
CA PHE A 661 -36.66 2.46 41.81
C PHE A 661 -36.77 1.47 40.63
N PRO A 662 -37.54 0.36 40.73
CA PRO A 662 -37.79 -0.52 39.59
C PRO A 662 -38.52 0.16 38.44
N LYS A 663 -39.53 1.00 38.72
CA LYS A 663 -40.27 1.75 37.68
C LYS A 663 -39.35 2.65 36.85
N LEU A 664 -38.40 3.31 37.52
CA LEU A 664 -37.43 4.19 36.87
C LEU A 664 -36.19 3.45 36.31
N GLY A 665 -36.02 2.16 36.60
CA GLY A 665 -34.83 1.39 36.23
C GLY A 665 -33.54 1.87 36.89
N ILE A 666 -33.65 2.38 38.12
CA ILE A 666 -32.53 2.83 38.94
C ILE A 666 -32.37 1.91 40.15
N THR A 667 -31.17 1.85 40.71
CA THR A 667 -30.85 0.96 41.85
C THR A 667 -30.50 1.73 43.11
N THR A 668 -30.31 3.05 43.00
CA THR A 668 -29.88 3.91 44.12
C THR A 668 -30.68 5.20 44.19
N ARG A 669 -30.83 5.73 45.41
CA ARG A 669 -31.47 7.04 45.65
C ARG A 669 -30.75 8.17 44.92
N ALA A 670 -29.41 8.11 44.82
CA ALA A 670 -28.60 9.13 44.17
C ALA A 670 -28.93 9.32 42.68
N GLN A 671 -29.43 8.26 42.01
CA GLN A 671 -29.82 8.31 40.60
C GLN A 671 -31.18 8.99 40.35
N LEU A 672 -31.98 9.27 41.40
CA LEU A 672 -33.31 9.90 41.25
C LEU A 672 -33.22 11.27 40.59
N ARG A 673 -32.23 12.10 40.99
CA ARG A 673 -32.06 13.45 40.45
C ARG A 673 -31.83 13.42 38.94
N ASP A 674 -30.92 12.55 38.49
CA ASP A 674 -30.56 12.47 37.08
C ASP A 674 -31.70 11.86 36.24
N ALA A 675 -32.49 10.94 36.84
CA ALA A 675 -33.69 10.38 36.21
C ALA A 675 -34.81 11.42 36.03
N LEU A 676 -35.09 12.24 37.06
CA LEU A 676 -36.13 13.27 37.00
C LEU A 676 -35.72 14.48 36.14
N ALA A 677 -34.45 14.88 36.16
CA ALA A 677 -33.95 15.98 35.32
C ALA A 677 -34.11 15.68 33.81
N ALA A 678 -33.98 14.42 33.41
CA ALA A 678 -34.20 13.99 32.03
C ALA A 678 -35.67 14.12 31.58
N HIS A 679 -36.64 14.06 32.50
CA HIS A 679 -38.06 14.27 32.20
C HIS A 679 -38.38 15.76 32.02
N ALA A 680 -37.86 16.62 32.89
CA ALA A 680 -38.03 18.07 32.78
C ALA A 680 -37.48 18.62 31.44
N ALA A 681 -36.27 18.19 31.05
CA ALA A 681 -35.68 18.57 29.77
C ALA A 681 -36.42 18.01 28.54
N GLY A 682 -37.19 16.92 28.71
CA GLY A 682 -38.01 16.33 27.64
C GLY A 682 -39.33 17.08 27.41
N ASN A 683 -39.91 17.68 28.45
CA ASN A 683 -41.14 18.50 28.34
C ASN A 683 -40.87 19.88 27.71
N ASP A 684 -39.69 20.46 27.92
CA ASP A 684 -39.31 21.76 27.32
C ASP A 684 -39.01 21.68 25.81
N ALA A 685 -38.89 20.46 25.26
CA ALA A 685 -38.54 20.20 23.86
C ALA A 685 -39.74 19.83 22.97
N GLN A 686 -40.97 19.84 23.49
CA GLN A 686 -42.21 19.69 22.72
C GLN A 686 -42.87 21.07 22.51
N PRO A 687 -43.11 21.52 21.26
CA PRO A 687 -43.87 22.75 21.00
C PRO A 687 -45.36 22.61 21.31
#